data_AF-A0A7S4AXJ4-F1
#
_entry.id   AF-A0A7S4AXJ4-F1
#
_cell.length_a   1.000
_cell.length_b   1.000
_cell.length_c   1.000
_cell.angle_alpha   90.00
_cell.angle_beta   90.00
_cell.angle_gamma   90.00
#
_symmetry.space_group_name_H-M   'P 1'
#
loop_
_entity.id
_entity.type
_entity.pdbx_description
1 polymer ?
#
loop_
_entity_poly.entity_id
_entity_poly.type
_entity_poly.pdbx_seq_one_letter_code
_entity_poly.pdbx_strand_id
1 'polypeptide(L)'
;LLEKYTNTFKEFIHQLLVISIKKSSAMNISIPSPSFKKYRDGEDIEHMTIPSDRPLMYSSSSSASLSEDLEDLENIPILSEFDPSSKDRIGRRREALSRRRRACYAPRYRSCIAFVTLVFLSYIYIDNQSTTDPIKNAISERVDNRGKNQILGSAKNQEEQSSSSRISHSYSSPPTLDPTPKPRSSLNQLAHSNTKPPSSHPISKANIAPRFDDSDFTNNTVNAQKRKNNLVLHIGPQKTGSTTLQEAWTYPYGILSKPLKKDNYRYEFIHRKSGYFDCDMTPFGGLRNCESSPKLKHLIHATKNAGQNLLLSDENLGNEFSTALRDVVDDNDWDVTVIVVYRRIHQWLISWYDQINKTTNKDSKGNILFDKNGNTYRKEHTIWPDEGGSHIPTFSSWYKKFTRGRDKSQLVSRHRSIEFMDAYKPYFSNIVVHNMHQDGDLMTNFMCDSFPDANHCCNRLKNQSQGLRRDNQSVNLNYDILAVKARESGALMTRLSRKDTVAAIEMYTKETGKKIPLVCDSGVIDEIKNWLLDSEKAMFHETWSDQKTSDLKDVFDSYLENGKLCDIDFDEVFRDKEWMAFFKLLDNRPHLILHVGPQSTGSKTLQHVWDAPDKLRSFLRKDNFDYHYINPHRGMFDCGVEGDTLIGCQASNKLLQILAKASAQGKNLILSDENLGERFSGTLRNAIDDKRFRVKVVVMYRRIHQWLPRWYSLINKTTNMDPKGKFLRDENGAPTRQPHTHWPSEGGVHIPNFSDWYRKFAHGLDSTKLALSHRSIVFKNAYEPYFDHIEVFDVDQEGDLVTNFMCQMIPEASKTCNRLKQGSIDLAIENASEKVELDILSVQAYEYGLIDEKVSRPVVVSEVRKHVQNSGAVLPRRCDNEVIDQIRDWLLESEKLLFPDSWSPNASEALEKKFNSDSSTGELCDIDIEKVLGDEGWVNFFASLGNV
;
A
#
# COMPACT_ATOMS: atom_id res chain seq x y z
N LEU A 1 -10.45 -32.25 26.00
CA LEU A 1 -10.50 -31.09 25.07
C LEU A 1 -9.48 -30.02 25.44
N LEU A 2 -9.55 -29.44 26.65
CA LEU A 2 -8.57 -28.46 27.16
C LEU A 2 -7.12 -28.94 27.03
N GLU A 3 -6.84 -30.16 27.48
CA GLU A 3 -5.56 -30.87 27.37
C GLU A 3 -4.99 -30.95 25.93
N LYS A 4 -5.85 -31.10 24.92
CA LYS A 4 -5.43 -31.12 23.50
C LYS A 4 -4.94 -29.74 23.06
N TYR A 5 -5.58 -28.66 23.53
CA TYR A 5 -5.09 -27.30 23.34
C TYR A 5 -3.76 -27.06 24.07
N THR A 6 -3.62 -27.54 25.32
CA THR A 6 -2.38 -27.39 26.10
C THR A 6 -1.18 -28.04 25.39
N ASN A 7 -1.36 -29.21 24.78
CA ASN A 7 -0.28 -29.91 24.08
C ASN A 7 0.08 -29.22 22.75
N THR A 8 -0.90 -28.83 21.92
CA THR A 8 -0.62 -28.05 20.69
C THR A 8 0.03 -26.70 21.00
N PHE A 9 -0.34 -26.04 22.10
CA PHE A 9 0.31 -24.79 22.53
C PHE A 9 1.77 -25.01 22.98
N LYS A 10 2.07 -26.13 23.67
CA LYS A 10 3.46 -26.51 24.01
C LYS A 10 4.31 -26.76 22.76
N GLU A 11 3.79 -27.47 21.76
CA GLU A 11 4.50 -27.69 20.49
C GLU A 11 4.78 -26.37 19.76
N PHE A 12 3.82 -25.44 19.72
CA PHE A 12 3.97 -24.13 19.11
C PHE A 12 5.06 -23.28 19.80
N ILE A 13 5.08 -23.25 21.14
CA ILE A 13 6.13 -22.59 21.93
C ILE A 13 7.50 -23.25 21.69
N HIS A 14 7.56 -24.58 21.58
CA HIS A 14 8.81 -25.30 21.30
C HIS A 14 9.36 -24.99 19.90
N GLN A 15 8.51 -24.91 18.88
CA GLN A 15 8.92 -24.52 17.52
C GLN A 15 9.44 -23.07 17.48
N LEU A 16 8.77 -22.14 18.18
CA LEU A 16 9.25 -20.75 18.29
C LEU A 16 10.61 -20.64 18.99
N LEU A 17 10.85 -21.43 20.05
CA LEU A 17 12.16 -21.51 20.71
C LEU A 17 13.25 -22.06 19.79
N VAL A 18 12.97 -23.13 19.05
CA VAL A 18 13.93 -23.71 18.07
C VAL A 18 14.26 -22.71 16.94
N ILE A 19 13.28 -21.95 16.45
CA ILE A 19 13.50 -20.89 15.45
C ILE A 19 14.33 -19.74 16.02
N SER A 20 14.07 -19.33 17.26
CA SER A 20 14.82 -18.26 17.95
C SER A 20 16.29 -18.66 18.18
N ILE A 21 16.53 -19.88 18.68
CA ILE A 21 17.88 -20.43 18.89
C ILE A 21 18.65 -20.51 17.55
N LYS A 22 18.02 -21.02 16.49
CA LYS A 22 18.64 -21.07 15.15
C LYS A 22 18.98 -19.68 14.58
N LYS A 23 18.23 -18.62 14.92
CA LYS A 23 18.58 -17.25 14.56
C LYS A 23 19.78 -16.72 15.34
N SER A 24 19.87 -16.97 16.65
CA SER A 24 21.03 -16.55 17.45
C SER A 24 22.33 -17.25 17.03
N SER A 25 22.28 -18.52 16.60
CA SER A 25 23.46 -19.24 16.10
C SER A 25 24.01 -18.72 14.76
N ALA A 26 23.27 -17.87 14.04
CA ALA A 26 23.67 -17.35 12.71
C ALA A 26 24.43 -16.02 12.75
N MET A 27 24.62 -15.41 13.94
CA MET A 27 25.36 -14.16 14.11
C MET A 27 26.51 -14.31 15.12
N ASN A 28 27.65 -14.82 14.64
CA ASN A 28 28.94 -14.71 15.31
C ASN A 28 30.03 -14.38 14.28
N ILE A 29 30.27 -13.08 14.06
CA ILE A 29 31.43 -12.60 13.30
C ILE A 29 32.63 -12.56 14.26
N SER A 30 33.69 -13.26 13.92
CA SER A 30 34.91 -13.35 14.74
C SER A 30 35.73 -12.05 14.67
N ILE A 31 36.02 -11.47 15.84
CA ILE A 31 36.96 -10.35 15.99
C ILE A 31 38.32 -10.94 16.40
N PRO A 32 39.39 -10.79 15.58
CA PRO A 32 40.73 -11.22 15.97
C PRO A 32 41.37 -10.24 16.94
N SER A 33 42.09 -10.76 17.94
CA SER A 33 42.97 -9.99 18.82
C SER A 33 44.09 -10.89 19.36
N PRO A 34 45.25 -10.31 19.78
CA PRO A 34 46.52 -10.78 19.24
C PRO A 34 47.17 -11.95 19.97
N SER A 35 48.13 -12.54 19.26
CA SER A 35 48.84 -13.77 19.59
C SER A 35 49.76 -13.67 20.81
N PHE A 36 49.80 -14.74 21.60
CA PHE A 36 50.98 -15.08 22.41
C PHE A 36 51.35 -16.56 22.26
N LYS A 37 52.62 -16.76 21.89
CA LYS A 37 53.44 -18.00 21.99
C LYS A 37 53.08 -18.84 23.23
N LYS A 38 53.14 -20.18 23.25
CA LYS A 38 54.16 -21.09 22.66
C LYS A 38 53.75 -22.57 22.90
N TYR A 39 54.14 -23.51 22.02
CA TYR A 39 54.43 -24.95 22.32
C TYR A 39 53.24 -25.85 22.78
N ARG A 40 53.22 -27.19 22.61
CA ARG A 40 54.04 -28.16 21.82
C ARG A 40 53.25 -29.49 21.74
N ASP A 41 53.35 -30.23 20.62
CA ASP A 41 53.03 -31.68 20.42
C ASP A 41 51.59 -32.14 20.83
N GLY A 42 50.98 -33.20 20.29
CA GLY A 42 51.29 -34.12 19.19
C GLY A 42 50.17 -35.17 19.02
N GLU A 43 50.24 -35.98 17.95
CA GLU A 43 49.60 -37.32 17.77
C GLU A 43 48.05 -37.46 17.86
N ASP A 44 47.40 -37.43 16.70
CA ASP A 44 46.82 -38.59 15.98
C ASP A 44 45.73 -39.55 16.57
N ILE A 45 44.98 -40.10 15.60
CA ILE A 45 44.31 -41.44 15.53
C ILE A 45 42.85 -41.61 16.04
N GLU A 46 41.98 -41.68 15.02
CA GLU A 46 40.89 -42.66 14.75
C GLU A 46 39.50 -42.68 15.44
N HIS A 47 38.59 -43.22 14.61
CA HIS A 47 37.21 -43.68 14.78
C HIS A 47 37.02 -44.66 15.99
N MET A 48 35.83 -45.10 16.43
CA MET A 48 34.70 -45.61 15.63
C MET A 48 33.44 -45.98 16.50
N THR A 49 32.26 -46.06 15.87
CA THR A 49 31.07 -46.92 16.21
C THR A 49 30.29 -46.87 17.55
N ILE A 50 29.01 -46.44 17.42
CA ILE A 50 27.71 -47.02 17.88
C ILE A 50 27.66 -48.58 17.96
N PRO A 51 26.64 -49.30 18.57
CA PRO A 51 25.39 -48.89 19.28
C PRO A 51 24.97 -49.78 20.52
N SER A 52 23.77 -49.57 21.12
CA SER A 52 22.66 -50.58 21.21
C SER A 52 21.56 -50.33 22.30
N ASP A 53 20.59 -51.25 22.38
CA ASP A 53 19.15 -51.16 22.74
C ASP A 53 18.68 -51.32 24.22
N ARG A 54 17.62 -50.56 24.58
CA ARG A 54 16.36 -50.98 25.30
C ARG A 54 16.44 -51.48 26.79
N PRO A 55 15.34 -51.99 27.42
CA PRO A 55 14.21 -51.19 27.97
C PRO A 55 13.76 -51.62 29.41
N LEU A 56 12.48 -51.35 29.78
CA LEU A 56 11.70 -51.74 31.01
C LEU A 56 11.79 -50.80 32.24
N MET A 57 10.88 -50.79 33.24
CA MET A 57 9.39 -50.81 33.27
C MET A 57 8.88 -50.49 34.72
N TYR A 58 7.59 -50.13 34.88
CA TYR A 58 6.73 -50.21 36.11
C TYR A 58 6.81 -49.20 37.30
N SER A 59 5.60 -48.96 37.87
CA SER A 59 5.23 -48.52 39.26
C SER A 59 5.63 -47.14 39.81
N SER A 60 4.89 -46.48 40.74
CA SER A 60 3.48 -46.63 41.21
C SER A 60 2.99 -45.50 42.16
N SER A 61 1.66 -45.33 42.25
CA SER A 61 0.84 -45.03 43.46
C SER A 61 0.86 -43.67 44.20
N SER A 62 -0.27 -43.44 44.92
CA SER A 62 -0.69 -42.42 45.92
C SER A 62 -0.91 -40.95 45.49
N SER A 63 -1.92 -40.15 45.90
CA SER A 63 -3.21 -40.26 46.67
C SER A 63 -3.31 -39.38 47.95
N ALA A 64 -4.53 -38.89 48.24
CA ALA A 64 -4.98 -37.92 49.28
C ALA A 64 -4.86 -36.42 48.88
N SER A 65 -5.83 -35.48 49.04
CA SER A 65 -6.98 -35.24 49.98
C SER A 65 -6.57 -34.60 51.32
N LEU A 66 -7.25 -33.58 51.90
CA LEU A 66 -8.58 -32.97 51.68
C LEU A 66 -8.66 -31.53 52.30
N SER A 67 -9.70 -30.76 51.91
CA SER A 67 -10.58 -29.83 52.70
C SER A 67 -10.11 -28.52 53.40
N GLU A 68 -10.88 -27.42 53.16
CA GLU A 68 -11.47 -26.43 54.12
C GLU A 68 -10.53 -25.57 55.04
N ASP A 69 -10.84 -24.32 55.49
CA ASP A 69 -11.98 -23.40 55.26
C ASP A 69 -11.69 -21.89 55.57
N LEU A 70 -12.64 -21.02 55.17
CA LEU A 70 -13.10 -19.66 55.59
C LEU A 70 -12.31 -18.67 56.53
N GLU A 71 -12.41 -17.36 56.18
CA GLU A 71 -12.62 -16.12 57.03
C GLU A 71 -11.56 -15.72 58.13
N ASP A 72 -11.42 -14.47 58.67
CA ASP A 72 -12.07 -13.15 58.42
C ASP A 72 -11.20 -11.89 58.80
N LEU A 73 -11.72 -10.70 58.42
CA LEU A 73 -11.69 -9.32 59.01
C LEU A 73 -10.57 -8.71 59.93
N GLU A 74 -10.06 -7.55 59.48
CA GLU A 74 -9.95 -6.21 60.16
C GLU A 74 -8.84 -5.75 61.16
N ASN A 75 -8.54 -4.44 61.05
CA ASN A 75 -8.12 -3.42 62.05
C ASN A 75 -6.63 -2.97 62.34
N ILE A 76 -6.50 -1.64 62.20
CA ILE A 76 -5.61 -0.57 62.74
C ILE A 76 -5.30 -0.69 64.26
N PRO A 77 -4.30 0.02 64.90
CA PRO A 77 -4.15 1.50 64.85
C PRO A 77 -2.78 2.23 65.17
N ILE A 78 -2.68 3.52 64.75
CA ILE A 78 -1.73 4.63 65.16
C ILE A 78 -0.19 4.33 65.08
N LEU A 79 0.85 5.14 65.43
CA LEU A 79 1.24 6.52 65.91
C LEU A 79 2.64 6.81 65.21
N SER A 80 3.38 7.94 65.19
CA SER A 80 3.34 9.40 65.49
C SER A 80 4.71 10.02 65.04
N GLU A 81 5.13 11.31 65.05
CA GLU A 81 4.55 12.68 65.09
C GLU A 81 5.64 13.76 64.70
N PHE A 82 5.27 15.06 64.62
CA PHE A 82 6.02 16.36 64.49
C PHE A 82 7.51 16.43 64.00
N ASP A 83 7.99 17.25 63.03
CA ASP A 83 7.89 18.72 62.72
C ASP A 83 9.01 19.58 63.40
N PRO A 84 9.36 20.85 63.03
CA PRO A 84 9.96 21.32 61.75
C PRO A 84 11.23 22.22 61.91
N SER A 85 11.54 22.99 60.84
CA SER A 85 12.35 24.26 60.79
C SER A 85 13.87 24.10 60.48
N SER A 86 14.60 25.08 59.91
CA SER A 86 14.22 26.40 59.32
C SER A 86 15.27 26.96 58.31
N LYS A 87 14.79 27.86 57.43
CA LYS A 87 15.38 29.12 56.91
C LYS A 87 16.79 29.23 56.23
N ASP A 88 16.73 29.91 55.08
CA ASP A 88 17.54 31.08 54.62
C ASP A 88 18.91 30.97 53.89
N ARG A 89 18.89 31.58 52.68
CA ARG A 89 19.81 32.58 52.10
C ARG A 89 21.23 32.25 51.54
N ILE A 90 21.34 32.54 50.23
CA ILE A 90 22.34 33.42 49.56
C ILE A 90 23.84 33.02 49.62
N GLY A 91 24.46 32.82 48.45
CA GLY A 91 25.92 32.86 48.27
C GLY A 91 26.37 32.76 46.81
N ARG A 92 27.18 33.69 46.29
CA ARG A 92 27.55 33.80 44.86
C ARG A 92 28.96 33.29 44.54
N ARG A 93 29.11 32.71 43.33
CA ARG A 93 30.26 32.79 42.38
C ARG A 93 31.64 32.13 42.68
N ARG A 94 32.01 31.27 41.71
CA ARG A 94 33.29 31.17 40.93
C ARG A 94 34.56 30.53 41.52
N GLU A 95 35.20 29.73 40.64
CA GLU A 95 36.65 29.46 40.47
C GLU A 95 37.41 28.73 41.62
N ALA A 96 38.34 27.79 41.39
CA ALA A 96 38.71 27.00 40.20
C ALA A 96 39.48 25.69 40.56
N LEU A 97 39.50 24.73 39.62
CA LEU A 97 40.40 23.56 39.44
C LEU A 97 41.39 23.12 40.57
N SER A 98 41.22 21.91 41.13
CA SER A 98 42.34 20.94 41.26
C SER A 98 41.98 19.48 41.65
N ARG A 99 42.88 18.55 41.28
CA ARG A 99 43.15 17.20 41.83
C ARG A 99 42.08 16.08 41.78
N ARG A 100 42.35 15.13 40.85
CA ARG A 100 41.96 13.69 40.81
C ARG A 100 41.99 13.04 42.22
N ARG A 101 41.16 12.03 42.58
CA ARG A 101 41.05 10.68 41.98
C ARG A 101 39.80 9.88 42.46
N ARG A 102 39.28 9.01 41.57
CA ARG A 102 38.63 7.68 41.78
C ARG A 102 37.59 7.49 42.92
N ALA A 103 36.34 7.19 42.55
CA ALA A 103 35.54 6.10 43.13
C ALA A 103 34.41 5.64 42.17
N CYS A 104 33.89 4.43 42.40
CA CYS A 104 33.03 3.61 41.54
C CYS A 104 31.71 4.23 41.00
N TYR A 105 31.28 3.74 39.83
CA TYR A 105 29.92 3.87 39.29
C TYR A 105 28.90 3.03 40.10
N ALA A 106 27.76 3.61 40.50
CA ALA A 106 26.51 2.88 40.81
C ALA A 106 25.29 3.83 40.96
N PRO A 107 24.43 4.01 39.93
CA PRO A 107 23.15 4.70 40.07
C PRO A 107 21.99 3.73 40.35
N ARG A 108 21.19 3.98 41.40
CA ARG A 108 19.94 3.24 41.67
C ARG A 108 18.76 3.83 40.89
N TYR A 109 17.97 2.99 40.24
CA TYR A 109 16.68 3.37 39.64
C TYR A 109 15.63 3.69 40.72
N ARG A 110 15.32 4.97 40.97
CA ARG A 110 14.08 5.44 41.64
C ARG A 110 13.71 6.88 41.23
N SER A 111 13.13 7.09 40.03
CA SER A 111 12.54 8.39 39.64
C SER A 111 11.46 8.37 38.53
N CYS A 112 10.86 7.21 38.20
CA CYS A 112 9.85 7.15 37.13
C CYS A 112 8.41 7.50 37.56
N ILE A 113 8.07 7.38 38.85
CA ILE A 113 6.67 7.50 39.32
C ILE A 113 6.21 8.96 39.39
N ALA A 114 7.08 9.88 39.86
CA ALA A 114 6.72 11.30 40.04
C ALA A 114 6.40 12.04 38.72
N PHE A 115 6.95 11.59 37.59
CA PHE A 115 6.74 12.24 36.30
C PHE A 115 5.36 11.90 35.68
N VAL A 116 4.88 10.66 35.88
CA VAL A 116 3.58 10.21 35.33
C VAL A 116 2.41 10.94 35.99
N THR A 117 2.45 11.15 37.31
CA THR A 117 1.38 11.87 38.04
C THR A 117 1.24 13.33 37.58
N LEU A 118 2.36 14.01 37.30
CA LEU A 118 2.36 15.39 36.80
C LEU A 118 1.78 15.51 35.38
N VAL A 119 2.07 14.55 34.50
CA VAL A 119 1.47 14.49 33.16
C VAL A 119 -0.05 14.24 33.24
N PHE A 120 -0.51 13.31 34.09
CA PHE A 120 -1.94 13.02 34.24
C PHE A 120 -2.73 14.20 34.82
N LEU A 121 -2.21 14.88 35.85
CA LEU A 121 -2.87 16.06 36.43
C LEU A 121 -2.91 17.25 35.46
N SER A 122 -1.88 17.40 34.60
CA SER A 122 -1.87 18.41 33.54
C SER A 122 -2.95 18.16 32.47
N TYR A 123 -3.27 16.88 32.20
CA TYR A 123 -4.28 16.50 31.19
C TYR A 123 -5.72 16.75 31.68
N ILE A 124 -5.97 16.62 32.99
CA ILE A 124 -7.30 16.79 33.61
C ILE A 124 -7.68 18.28 33.76
N TYR A 125 -6.70 19.20 33.83
CA TYR A 125 -6.96 20.62 34.08
C TYR A 125 -7.34 21.43 32.82
N ILE A 126 -7.21 20.86 31.61
CA ILE A 126 -7.38 21.60 30.34
C ILE A 126 -8.81 21.48 29.78
N ASP A 127 -9.57 20.44 30.13
CA ASP A 127 -10.90 20.15 29.57
C ASP A 127 -12.05 20.96 30.22
N ASN A 128 -11.78 22.18 30.72
CA ASN A 128 -12.79 22.96 31.43
C ASN A 128 -12.63 24.49 31.32
N GLN A 129 -12.62 25.02 30.10
CA GLN A 129 -13.13 26.38 29.86
C GLN A 129 -13.65 26.59 28.43
N SER A 130 -14.85 27.17 28.35
CA SER A 130 -15.53 27.55 27.10
C SER A 130 -15.47 29.06 26.91
N THR A 131 -15.12 29.54 25.71
CA THR A 131 -15.56 30.85 25.21
C THR A 131 -15.45 30.97 23.67
N THR A 132 -16.61 31.18 23.03
CA THR A 132 -16.88 32.07 21.88
C THR A 132 -16.02 32.05 20.60
N ASP A 133 -16.68 31.66 19.50
CA ASP A 133 -16.49 32.15 18.11
C ASP A 133 -16.33 33.70 18.07
N PRO A 134 -15.62 34.33 17.09
CA PRO A 134 -16.18 34.40 15.73
C PRO A 134 -15.16 34.55 14.58
N ILE A 135 -14.98 33.52 13.74
CA ILE A 135 -14.48 33.71 12.35
C ILE A 135 -15.31 32.90 11.33
N LYS A 136 -16.52 33.41 11.04
CA LYS A 136 -17.31 33.04 9.87
C LYS A 136 -17.28 34.17 8.84
N ASN A 137 -16.24 34.21 7.99
CA ASN A 137 -16.20 34.89 6.68
C ASN A 137 -14.80 34.71 6.03
N ALA A 138 -14.60 33.64 5.26
CA ALA A 138 -13.39 33.42 4.46
C ALA A 138 -13.51 32.35 3.36
N ILE A 139 -14.41 31.36 3.51
CA ILE A 139 -14.47 30.15 2.67
C ILE A 139 -15.88 30.00 2.06
N SER A 140 -16.22 30.86 1.11
CA SER A 140 -17.50 30.77 0.36
C SER A 140 -17.43 31.28 -1.10
N GLU A 141 -16.24 31.49 -1.67
CA GLU A 141 -16.08 32.26 -2.93
C GLU A 141 -15.14 31.59 -3.97
N ARG A 142 -15.04 30.25 -3.98
CA ARG A 142 -14.15 29.52 -4.91
C ARG A 142 -14.71 28.25 -5.56
N VAL A 143 -16.04 28.09 -5.61
CA VAL A 143 -16.68 26.90 -6.23
C VAL A 143 -17.53 27.24 -7.46
N ASP A 144 -18.38 28.27 -7.40
CA ASP A 144 -19.43 28.52 -8.41
C ASP A 144 -18.98 29.37 -9.63
N ASN A 145 -17.84 29.04 -10.28
CA ASN A 145 -17.43 29.78 -11.48
C ASN A 145 -16.73 28.94 -12.58
N ARG A 146 -17.31 27.78 -12.92
CA ARG A 146 -17.07 27.09 -14.20
C ARG A 146 -18.36 26.45 -14.75
N GLY A 147 -19.20 27.23 -15.44
CA GLY A 147 -20.32 26.63 -16.18
C GLY A 147 -21.41 27.54 -16.75
N LYS A 148 -21.09 28.38 -17.76
CA LYS A 148 -21.94 28.63 -18.96
C LYS A 148 -21.38 29.72 -19.89
N ASN A 149 -21.47 29.45 -21.20
CA ASN A 149 -21.50 30.39 -22.32
C ASN A 149 -20.20 31.22 -22.56
N GLN A 150 -19.83 31.59 -23.78
CA GLN A 150 -20.64 31.82 -24.99
C GLN A 150 -20.13 31.12 -26.26
N ILE A 151 -21.08 30.86 -27.16
CA ILE A 151 -20.85 30.73 -28.60
C ILE A 151 -21.30 32.05 -29.23
N LEU A 152 -20.38 32.80 -29.83
CA LEU A 152 -20.60 33.57 -31.07
C LEU A 152 -19.22 34.00 -31.60
N GLY A 153 -19.06 34.03 -32.92
CA GLY A 153 -17.77 34.31 -33.56
C GLY A 153 -17.70 35.66 -34.26
N SER A 154 -16.50 36.01 -34.73
CA SER A 154 -16.31 36.90 -35.87
C SER A 154 -14.95 36.61 -36.50
N ALA A 155 -14.91 36.53 -37.82
CA ALA A 155 -13.68 36.36 -38.58
C ALA A 155 -12.99 37.72 -38.80
N LYS A 156 -11.67 37.69 -38.97
CA LYS A 156 -10.96 38.63 -39.84
C LYS A 156 -9.67 37.99 -40.36
N ASN A 157 -9.39 38.25 -41.63
CA ASN A 157 -8.26 37.68 -42.35
C ASN A 157 -6.96 38.40 -41.97
N GLN A 158 -5.84 37.70 -42.11
CA GLN A 158 -4.68 38.29 -42.79
C GLN A 158 -3.91 37.18 -43.53
N GLU A 159 -3.55 37.47 -44.78
CA GLU A 159 -2.74 36.61 -45.65
C GLU A 159 -1.31 37.17 -45.71
N GLU A 160 -0.31 36.28 -45.70
CA GLU A 160 0.98 36.37 -46.41
C GLU A 160 1.76 35.08 -46.05
N GLN A 161 1.89 34.10 -46.94
CA GLN A 161 2.73 34.00 -48.16
C GLN A 161 4.21 33.65 -47.90
N SER A 162 4.75 32.83 -48.81
CA SER A 162 6.12 32.27 -48.83
C SER A 162 6.45 31.24 -47.72
N SER A 163 7.24 30.19 -47.94
CA SER A 163 7.73 29.61 -49.21
C SER A 163 7.98 28.10 -49.05
N SER A 164 7.72 27.31 -50.09
CA SER A 164 7.95 25.86 -50.11
C SER A 164 9.42 25.50 -50.40
N SER A 165 10.07 24.78 -49.49
CA SER A 165 11.30 24.01 -49.77
C SER A 165 11.08 22.53 -49.42
N ARG A 166 10.84 21.69 -50.44
CA ARG A 166 10.82 20.23 -50.27
C ARG A 166 12.25 19.72 -50.13
N ILE A 167 12.56 19.06 -49.02
CA ILE A 167 13.67 18.10 -48.93
C ILE A 167 13.08 16.76 -48.54
N SER A 168 13.28 15.75 -49.39
CA SER A 168 12.75 14.40 -49.21
C SER A 168 13.79 13.50 -48.53
N HIS A 169 13.52 13.07 -47.31
CA HIS A 169 14.22 11.94 -46.69
C HIS A 169 13.29 10.75 -46.52
N SER A 170 13.70 9.62 -47.09
CA SER A 170 13.04 8.33 -47.02
C SER A 170 13.26 7.68 -45.66
N TYR A 171 12.19 7.30 -44.97
CA TYR A 171 12.25 6.32 -43.88
C TYR A 171 11.86 4.94 -44.40
N SER A 172 12.71 3.95 -44.14
CA SER A 172 12.49 2.54 -44.45
C SER A 172 11.64 1.86 -43.39
N SER A 173 10.59 1.16 -43.82
CA SER A 173 9.74 0.36 -42.94
C SER A 173 10.42 -0.96 -42.54
N PRO A 174 10.28 -1.42 -41.28
CA PRO A 174 10.66 -2.79 -40.90
C PRO A 174 9.70 -3.83 -41.51
N PRO A 175 10.11 -5.11 -41.64
CA PRO A 175 9.38 -6.12 -42.41
C PRO A 175 8.14 -6.67 -41.69
N THR A 176 7.05 -6.84 -42.45
CA THR A 176 5.86 -7.61 -42.07
C THR A 176 6.06 -9.10 -42.36
N LEU A 177 5.63 -9.97 -41.44
CA LEU A 177 5.57 -11.42 -41.66
C LEU A 177 4.15 -11.87 -42.07
N ASP A 178 4.07 -12.71 -43.09
CA ASP A 178 2.83 -13.24 -43.66
C ASP A 178 2.22 -14.41 -42.85
N PRO A 179 0.88 -14.51 -42.75
CA PRO A 179 0.17 -15.70 -42.27
C PRO A 179 -0.41 -16.53 -43.45
N THR A 180 0.23 -17.64 -43.80
CA THR A 180 -0.25 -18.61 -44.80
C THR A 180 -1.27 -19.63 -44.22
N PRO A 181 -2.05 -20.36 -45.05
CA PRO A 181 -3.48 -20.54 -44.75
C PRO A 181 -3.93 -21.90 -44.18
N LYS A 182 -5.21 -21.89 -43.76
CA LYS A 182 -6.10 -23.00 -43.40
C LYS A 182 -5.97 -24.28 -44.27
N PRO A 183 -6.13 -25.47 -43.66
CA PRO A 183 -6.99 -26.52 -44.20
C PRO A 183 -8.45 -26.31 -43.77
N ARG A 184 -9.41 -26.78 -44.57
CA ARG A 184 -10.86 -26.64 -44.34
C ARG A 184 -11.48 -28.04 -44.40
N SER A 185 -12.20 -28.46 -43.36
CA SER A 185 -13.02 -29.68 -43.41
C SER A 185 -14.50 -29.37 -43.18
N SER A 186 -15.30 -30.03 -44.02
CA SER A 186 -16.73 -30.27 -43.90
C SER A 186 -17.05 -31.21 -42.72
N LEU A 187 -18.29 -31.45 -42.28
CA LEU A 187 -19.61 -31.11 -42.85
C LEU A 187 -20.64 -31.01 -41.71
N ASN A 188 -21.62 -30.10 -41.80
CA ASN A 188 -23.05 -30.37 -41.56
C ASN A 188 -23.86 -29.07 -41.64
N GLN A 189 -24.66 -28.94 -42.69
CA GLN A 189 -25.73 -27.94 -42.76
C GLN A 189 -27.01 -28.59 -42.24
N LEU A 190 -27.71 -27.92 -41.33
CA LEU A 190 -29.12 -28.18 -41.02
C LEU A 190 -29.87 -26.85 -41.03
N ALA A 191 -31.02 -26.82 -41.69
CA ALA A 191 -31.60 -25.59 -42.19
C ALA A 191 -32.23 -24.71 -41.11
N HIS A 192 -32.04 -23.39 -41.21
CA HIS A 192 -32.93 -22.43 -40.58
C HIS A 192 -34.27 -22.40 -41.33
N SER A 193 -35.20 -23.25 -40.91
CA SER A 193 -36.60 -23.14 -41.30
C SER A 193 -37.25 -21.93 -40.62
N ASN A 194 -37.78 -20.99 -41.41
CA ASN A 194 -38.61 -19.90 -40.91
C ASN A 194 -39.99 -20.42 -40.46
N THR A 195 -40.05 -21.06 -39.29
CA THR A 195 -41.31 -21.38 -38.60
C THR A 195 -41.66 -20.28 -37.62
N LYS A 196 -42.78 -19.58 -37.87
CA LYS A 196 -43.45 -18.74 -36.86
C LYS A 196 -43.67 -19.57 -35.58
N PRO A 197 -43.60 -18.97 -34.37
CA PRO A 197 -44.14 -19.63 -33.19
C PRO A 197 -45.63 -19.95 -33.43
N PRO A 198 -46.12 -21.13 -33.01
CA PRO A 198 -47.53 -21.45 -33.15
C PRO A 198 -48.35 -20.44 -32.35
N SER A 199 -49.33 -19.81 -33.00
CA SER A 199 -50.31 -18.98 -32.29
C SER A 199 -51.08 -19.88 -31.33
N SER A 200 -50.91 -19.66 -30.03
CA SER A 200 -51.71 -20.34 -29.01
C SER A 200 -53.18 -20.11 -29.31
N HIS A 201 -53.94 -21.20 -29.49
CA HIS A 201 -55.38 -21.09 -29.71
C HIS A 201 -56.01 -20.35 -28.52
N PRO A 202 -56.92 -19.39 -28.76
CA PRO A 202 -57.66 -18.78 -27.67
C PRO A 202 -58.51 -19.86 -27.01
N ILE A 203 -58.21 -20.20 -25.75
CA ILE A 203 -59.11 -21.01 -24.93
C ILE A 203 -60.37 -20.17 -24.74
N SER A 204 -61.41 -20.51 -25.49
CA SER A 204 -62.71 -19.87 -25.43
C SER A 204 -63.33 -20.12 -24.06
N LYS A 205 -63.16 -19.18 -23.13
CA LYS A 205 -64.00 -19.11 -21.94
C LYS A 205 -65.45 -18.98 -22.42
N ALA A 206 -66.21 -20.07 -22.29
CA ALA A 206 -67.59 -20.10 -22.70
C ALA A 206 -68.39 -19.14 -21.81
N ASN A 207 -68.85 -18.03 -22.39
CA ASN A 207 -69.76 -17.10 -21.74
C ASN A 207 -71.15 -17.72 -21.63
N ILE A 208 -71.31 -18.69 -20.73
CA ILE A 208 -72.61 -19.07 -20.18
C ILE A 208 -72.96 -18.00 -19.15
N ALA A 209 -73.42 -16.85 -19.64
CA ALA A 209 -74.10 -15.88 -18.79
C ALA A 209 -75.46 -16.48 -18.39
N PRO A 210 -75.77 -16.62 -17.08
CA PRO A 210 -77.13 -16.93 -16.67
C PRO A 210 -78.03 -15.77 -17.10
N ARG A 211 -79.05 -16.04 -17.91
CA ARG A 211 -80.21 -15.16 -17.96
C ARG A 211 -80.91 -15.29 -16.61
N PHE A 212 -80.78 -14.28 -15.77
CA PHE A 212 -81.80 -13.99 -14.78
C PHE A 212 -82.91 -13.24 -15.50
N ASP A 213 -84.14 -13.72 -15.36
CA ASP A 213 -85.32 -13.00 -15.83
C ASP A 213 -85.66 -11.87 -14.84
N ASP A 214 -85.78 -10.65 -15.35
CA ASP A 214 -86.19 -9.45 -14.59
C ASP A 214 -87.70 -9.51 -14.27
N SER A 215 -88.13 -10.49 -13.46
CA SER A 215 -89.54 -10.64 -13.11
C SER A 215 -89.82 -11.35 -11.78
N ASP A 216 -89.13 -10.99 -10.68
CA ASP A 216 -89.77 -11.10 -9.36
C ASP A 216 -89.20 -10.13 -8.31
N PHE A 217 -89.75 -8.91 -8.27
CA PHE A 217 -89.32 -7.84 -7.34
C PHE A 217 -90.00 -7.98 -5.96
N THR A 218 -89.84 -9.14 -5.33
CA THR A 218 -90.36 -9.39 -3.97
C THR A 218 -89.40 -8.85 -2.90
N ASN A 219 -89.94 -8.06 -1.96
CA ASN A 219 -89.18 -7.40 -0.89
C ASN A 219 -88.72 -8.39 0.20
N ASN A 220 -87.81 -9.29 -0.15
CA ASN A 220 -87.02 -10.01 0.84
C ASN A 220 -86.00 -9.06 1.47
N THR A 221 -86.28 -8.60 2.69
CA THR A 221 -85.33 -7.88 3.54
C THR A 221 -84.22 -8.82 4.00
N VAL A 222 -83.36 -9.23 3.08
CA VAL A 222 -82.17 -10.03 3.37
C VAL A 222 -81.35 -9.25 4.40
N ASN A 223 -81.18 -9.82 5.59
CA ASN A 223 -80.30 -9.27 6.62
C ASN A 223 -78.90 -9.13 6.01
N ALA A 224 -78.52 -7.89 5.68
CA ALA A 224 -77.25 -7.58 5.04
C ALA A 224 -76.12 -7.88 6.05
N GLN A 225 -75.66 -9.13 6.05
CA GLN A 225 -74.71 -9.67 7.00
C GLN A 225 -73.45 -8.82 6.94
N LYS A 226 -73.22 -8.04 8.00
CA LYS A 226 -72.25 -6.96 8.01
C LYS A 226 -70.88 -7.51 7.61
N ARG A 227 -70.39 -7.11 6.43
CA ARG A 227 -69.07 -7.51 5.93
C ARG A 227 -68.03 -7.11 6.98
N LYS A 228 -67.17 -8.06 7.36
CA LYS A 228 -66.04 -7.82 8.26
C LYS A 228 -65.06 -6.84 7.61
N ASN A 229 -64.33 -6.08 8.41
CA ASN A 229 -63.25 -5.25 7.89
C ASN A 229 -62.03 -6.15 7.61
N ASN A 230 -61.17 -5.78 6.67
CA ASN A 230 -59.94 -6.53 6.42
C ASN A 230 -58.82 -6.09 7.38
N LEU A 231 -58.12 -7.06 8.00
CA LEU A 231 -56.89 -6.83 8.76
C LEU A 231 -55.73 -7.54 8.06
N VAL A 232 -54.82 -6.77 7.50
CA VAL A 232 -53.65 -7.28 6.77
C VAL A 232 -52.40 -7.17 7.66
N LEU A 233 -51.76 -8.31 7.93
CA LEU A 233 -50.46 -8.39 8.60
C LEU A 233 -49.38 -8.60 7.53
N HIS A 234 -48.65 -7.54 7.16
CA HIS A 234 -47.50 -7.67 6.26
C HIS A 234 -46.23 -7.97 7.07
N ILE A 235 -45.79 -9.23 6.99
CA ILE A 235 -44.64 -9.79 7.69
C ILE A 235 -43.63 -10.41 6.73
N GLY A 236 -42.40 -10.58 7.19
CA GLY A 236 -41.34 -11.26 6.47
C GLY A 236 -39.97 -10.82 6.97
N PRO A 237 -38.91 -11.59 6.72
CA PRO A 237 -37.57 -11.23 7.15
C PRO A 237 -37.08 -9.90 6.56
N GLN A 238 -36.18 -9.26 7.30
CA GLN A 238 -35.37 -8.17 6.76
C GLN A 238 -34.79 -8.55 5.38
N LYS A 239 -34.78 -7.57 4.46
CA LYS A 239 -34.27 -7.69 3.07
C LYS A 239 -35.12 -8.50 2.09
N THR A 240 -36.41 -8.62 2.33
CA THR A 240 -37.44 -9.03 1.35
C THR A 240 -38.02 -7.86 0.52
N GLY A 241 -37.64 -6.62 0.82
CA GLY A 241 -38.19 -5.41 0.19
C GLY A 241 -39.17 -4.62 1.07
N SER A 242 -39.41 -5.07 2.32
CA SER A 242 -40.33 -4.45 3.28
C SER A 242 -40.23 -2.92 3.38
N THR A 243 -39.02 -2.36 3.42
CA THR A 243 -38.81 -0.90 3.46
C THR A 243 -39.41 -0.18 2.25
N THR A 244 -39.27 -0.75 1.04
CA THR A 244 -39.84 -0.19 -0.20
C THR A 244 -41.38 -0.18 -0.14
N LEU A 245 -41.97 -1.26 0.38
CA LEU A 245 -43.42 -1.39 0.58
C LEU A 245 -43.93 -0.37 1.63
N GLN A 246 -43.29 -0.33 2.79
CA GLN A 246 -43.62 0.57 3.91
C GLN A 246 -43.49 2.06 3.52
N GLU A 247 -42.44 2.45 2.80
CA GLU A 247 -42.30 3.80 2.25
C GLU A 247 -43.42 4.16 1.26
N ALA A 248 -43.90 3.20 0.45
CA ALA A 248 -44.98 3.46 -0.50
C ALA A 248 -46.32 3.74 0.20
N TRP A 249 -46.59 3.13 1.35
CA TRP A 249 -47.82 3.33 2.13
C TRP A 249 -47.76 4.55 3.08
N THR A 250 -46.57 4.95 3.53
CA THR A 250 -46.36 5.98 4.57
C THR A 250 -46.99 7.33 4.18
N TYR A 251 -48.04 7.74 4.89
CA TYR A 251 -48.71 9.03 4.67
C TYR A 251 -47.87 10.22 5.16
N PRO A 252 -47.89 11.40 4.51
CA PRO A 252 -48.56 11.75 3.24
C PRO A 252 -47.70 11.53 1.98
N TYR A 253 -46.45 11.09 2.13
CA TYR A 253 -45.43 11.15 1.07
C TYR A 253 -45.38 9.90 0.18
N GLY A 254 -45.81 8.75 0.70
CA GLY A 254 -45.82 7.48 0.01
C GLY A 254 -46.77 7.50 -1.19
N ILE A 255 -46.30 6.97 -2.32
CA ILE A 255 -47.01 6.91 -3.61
C ILE A 255 -48.39 6.22 -3.54
N LEU A 256 -48.58 5.30 -2.60
CA LEU A 256 -49.83 4.58 -2.35
C LEU A 256 -50.64 5.15 -1.20
N SER A 257 -50.10 6.06 -0.37
CA SER A 257 -50.81 6.59 0.81
C SER A 257 -52.18 7.22 0.50
N LYS A 258 -52.35 7.83 -0.68
CA LYS A 258 -53.63 8.36 -1.17
C LYS A 258 -54.55 7.27 -1.76
N PRO A 259 -54.10 6.40 -2.68
CA PRO A 259 -54.85 5.20 -3.09
C PRO A 259 -55.33 4.32 -1.94
N LEU A 260 -54.45 4.01 -0.98
CA LEU A 260 -54.72 3.12 0.15
C LEU A 260 -55.85 3.65 1.05
N LYS A 261 -55.90 4.98 1.25
CA LYS A 261 -57.02 5.64 1.92
C LYS A 261 -58.34 5.57 1.12
N LYS A 262 -58.30 5.48 -0.22
CA LYS A 262 -59.50 5.23 -1.04
C LYS A 262 -59.96 3.77 -0.95
N ASP A 263 -59.03 2.83 -0.80
CA ASP A 263 -59.31 1.41 -0.49
C ASP A 263 -59.76 1.20 0.98
N ASN A 264 -60.10 2.28 1.70
CA ASN A 264 -60.52 2.33 3.10
C ASN A 264 -59.51 1.74 4.10
N TYR A 265 -58.23 1.64 3.75
CA TYR A 265 -57.19 1.16 4.64
C TYR A 265 -56.55 2.29 5.46
N ARG A 266 -56.42 2.04 6.76
CA ARG A 266 -55.45 2.69 7.64
C ARG A 266 -54.15 1.89 7.64
N TYR A 267 -53.01 2.55 7.43
CA TYR A 267 -51.68 1.94 7.59
C TYR A 267 -51.06 2.35 8.93
N GLU A 268 -50.40 1.41 9.62
CA GLU A 268 -49.60 1.66 10.82
C GLU A 268 -48.30 0.81 10.83
N PHE A 269 -47.18 1.43 11.19
CA PHE A 269 -45.88 0.76 11.38
C PHE A 269 -45.69 0.33 12.84
N ILE A 270 -45.96 -0.94 13.14
CA ILE A 270 -46.15 -1.46 14.50
C ILE A 270 -44.87 -1.93 15.20
N HIS A 271 -43.78 -1.18 15.06
CA HIS A 271 -42.49 -1.57 15.61
C HIS A 271 -42.40 -1.52 17.14
N ARG A 272 -41.72 -2.48 17.76
CA ARG A 272 -41.64 -2.67 19.24
C ARG A 272 -41.28 -1.39 19.99
N LYS A 273 -40.25 -0.65 19.54
CA LYS A 273 -39.79 0.60 20.20
C LYS A 273 -40.80 1.75 20.13
N SER A 274 -41.86 1.60 19.33
CA SER A 274 -42.98 2.55 19.25
C SER A 274 -44.08 2.26 20.28
N GLY A 275 -43.87 1.32 21.19
CA GLY A 275 -44.81 0.97 22.27
C GLY A 275 -46.06 0.23 21.80
N TYR A 276 -45.93 -0.62 20.78
CA TYR A 276 -47.01 -1.50 20.32
C TYR A 276 -46.98 -2.90 20.96
N PHE A 277 -45.81 -3.35 21.41
CA PHE A 277 -45.62 -4.64 22.08
C PHE A 277 -44.77 -4.46 23.33
N ASP A 278 -45.20 -5.12 24.40
CA ASP A 278 -44.50 -5.24 25.66
C ASP A 278 -43.86 -6.63 25.69
N CYS A 279 -42.53 -6.72 25.74
CA CYS A 279 -41.80 -8.00 25.56
C CYS A 279 -40.62 -8.11 26.52
N ASP A 280 -40.34 -9.32 27.00
CA ASP A 280 -39.10 -9.64 27.68
C ASP A 280 -37.89 -9.56 26.73
N MET A 281 -36.80 -8.96 27.21
CA MET A 281 -35.50 -9.02 26.54
C MET A 281 -34.61 -10.06 27.23
N THR A 282 -34.22 -11.09 26.49
CA THR A 282 -33.22 -12.07 26.95
C THR A 282 -31.84 -11.40 27.15
N PRO A 283 -30.92 -11.99 27.94
CA PRO A 283 -29.56 -11.47 28.12
C PRO A 283 -28.75 -11.28 26.82
N PHE A 284 -29.16 -11.93 25.72
CA PHE A 284 -28.54 -11.82 24.40
C PHE A 284 -29.30 -10.88 23.44
N GLY A 285 -30.26 -10.10 23.93
CA GLY A 285 -31.02 -9.11 23.16
C GLY A 285 -32.15 -9.68 22.28
N GLY A 286 -32.29 -11.00 22.19
CA GLY A 286 -33.46 -11.66 21.60
C GLY A 286 -34.71 -11.44 22.44
N LEU A 287 -35.88 -11.46 21.81
CA LEU A 287 -37.18 -11.25 22.47
C LEU A 287 -37.79 -12.57 22.94
N ARG A 288 -38.65 -12.48 23.97
CA ARG A 288 -39.59 -13.52 24.42
C ARG A 288 -40.84 -12.86 24.99
N ASN A 289 -41.87 -13.68 25.22
CA ASN A 289 -43.07 -13.31 26.00
C ASN A 289 -43.65 -11.95 25.58
N CYS A 290 -43.77 -11.71 24.26
CA CYS A 290 -44.39 -10.48 23.78
C CYS A 290 -45.90 -10.54 24.02
N GLU A 291 -46.44 -9.48 24.60
CA GLU A 291 -47.86 -9.20 24.69
C GLU A 291 -48.21 -7.96 23.85
N SER A 292 -49.47 -7.90 23.38
CA SER A 292 -49.98 -6.69 22.73
C SER A 292 -50.30 -5.60 23.75
N SER A 293 -49.63 -4.47 23.62
CA SER A 293 -49.81 -3.30 24.47
C SER A 293 -51.25 -2.74 24.45
N PRO A 294 -51.65 -1.92 25.44
CA PRO A 294 -52.88 -1.14 25.39
C PRO A 294 -52.97 -0.24 24.15
N LYS A 295 -51.84 0.22 23.60
CA LYS A 295 -51.78 1.04 22.39
C LYS A 295 -52.19 0.26 21.14
N LEU A 296 -51.72 -0.97 20.99
CA LEU A 296 -52.09 -1.85 19.86
C LEU A 296 -53.55 -2.29 19.96
N LYS A 297 -54.01 -2.65 21.17
CA LYS A 297 -55.42 -2.93 21.48
C LYS A 297 -56.32 -1.75 21.09
N HIS A 298 -55.96 -0.53 21.51
CA HIS A 298 -56.70 0.68 21.14
C HIS A 298 -56.70 0.97 19.63
N LEU A 299 -55.55 0.82 18.95
CA LEU A 299 -55.44 0.99 17.49
C LEU A 299 -56.43 0.10 16.73
N ILE A 300 -56.49 -1.19 17.08
CA ILE A 300 -57.34 -2.17 16.40
C ILE A 300 -58.82 -1.83 16.67
N HIS A 301 -59.23 -1.67 17.93
CA HIS A 301 -60.62 -1.33 18.27
C HIS A 301 -61.07 0.02 17.67
N ALA A 302 -60.23 1.04 17.67
CA ALA A 302 -60.56 2.33 17.06
C ALA A 302 -60.76 2.22 15.54
N THR A 303 -59.93 1.42 14.85
CA THR A 303 -60.01 1.25 13.39
C THR A 303 -61.21 0.38 12.98
N LYS A 304 -61.53 -0.67 13.76
CA LYS A 304 -62.80 -1.42 13.67
C LYS A 304 -64.00 -0.48 13.78
N ASN A 305 -64.04 0.32 14.85
CA ASN A 305 -65.18 1.19 15.16
C ASN A 305 -65.37 2.32 14.14
N ALA A 306 -64.28 2.76 13.49
CA ALA A 306 -64.32 3.69 12.37
C ALA A 306 -64.78 3.06 11.04
N GLY A 307 -65.04 1.74 11.00
CA GLY A 307 -65.45 1.04 9.77
C GLY A 307 -64.34 0.94 8.74
N GLN A 308 -63.07 0.95 9.17
CA GLN A 308 -61.90 0.96 8.29
C GLN A 308 -61.18 -0.40 8.25
N ASN A 309 -60.58 -0.69 7.11
CA ASN A 309 -59.60 -1.77 6.97
C ASN A 309 -58.27 -1.35 7.64
N LEU A 310 -57.46 -2.31 8.07
CA LEU A 310 -56.21 -2.06 8.80
C LEU A 310 -55.04 -2.81 8.16
N LEU A 311 -53.96 -2.10 7.87
CA LEU A 311 -52.67 -2.68 7.45
C LEU A 311 -51.63 -2.43 8.55
N LEU A 312 -51.13 -3.52 9.13
CA LEU A 312 -50.03 -3.51 10.09
C LEU A 312 -48.78 -4.08 9.44
N SER A 313 -47.62 -3.47 9.70
CA SER A 313 -46.34 -4.00 9.21
C SER A 313 -45.13 -3.62 10.06
N ASP A 314 -44.20 -4.57 10.19
CA ASP A 314 -42.78 -4.39 10.52
C ASP A 314 -42.01 -5.64 10.00
N GLU A 315 -40.76 -5.47 9.54
CA GLU A 315 -39.88 -6.57 9.07
C GLU A 315 -39.27 -7.42 10.20
N ASN A 316 -39.69 -7.15 11.44
CA ASN A 316 -39.23 -7.81 12.66
C ASN A 316 -40.33 -8.56 13.42
N LEU A 317 -41.52 -8.72 12.83
CA LEU A 317 -42.67 -9.45 13.42
C LEU A 317 -42.49 -10.97 13.33
N GLY A 318 -41.44 -11.47 13.97
CA GLY A 318 -41.10 -12.89 14.05
C GLY A 318 -42.07 -13.73 14.89
N ASN A 319 -41.66 -14.96 15.17
CA ASN A 319 -42.40 -15.96 15.93
C ASN A 319 -42.77 -15.53 17.36
N GLU A 320 -42.09 -14.55 17.93
CA GLU A 320 -42.41 -14.01 19.26
C GLU A 320 -43.71 -13.19 19.27
N PHE A 321 -44.15 -12.68 18.12
CA PHE A 321 -45.26 -11.71 18.01
C PHE A 321 -46.58 -12.32 17.53
N SER A 322 -46.61 -13.56 17.04
CA SER A 322 -47.84 -14.15 16.46
C SER A 322 -48.95 -14.35 17.50
N THR A 323 -48.61 -14.86 18.69
CA THR A 323 -49.54 -14.92 19.84
C THR A 323 -50.03 -13.53 20.24
N ALA A 324 -49.11 -12.57 20.42
CA ALA A 324 -49.45 -11.21 20.81
C ALA A 324 -50.45 -10.55 19.84
N LEU A 325 -50.23 -10.72 18.53
CA LEU A 325 -51.13 -10.22 17.48
C LEU A 325 -52.45 -10.97 17.44
N ARG A 326 -52.46 -12.27 17.77
CA ARG A 326 -53.69 -13.08 17.82
C ARG A 326 -54.61 -12.68 18.97
N ASP A 327 -54.06 -12.45 20.16
CA ASP A 327 -54.80 -12.15 21.39
C ASP A 327 -55.60 -10.83 21.35
N VAL A 328 -55.47 -10.05 20.28
CA VAL A 328 -56.12 -8.74 20.09
C VAL A 328 -56.94 -8.62 18.80
N VAL A 329 -57.11 -9.73 18.07
CA VAL A 329 -57.87 -9.79 16.81
C VAL A 329 -58.99 -10.82 16.93
N ASP A 330 -60.21 -10.30 17.07
CA ASP A 330 -61.45 -11.10 17.08
C ASP A 330 -61.86 -11.46 15.64
N ASP A 331 -61.99 -12.75 15.36
CA ASP A 331 -62.43 -13.28 14.07
C ASP A 331 -63.85 -12.85 13.70
N ASN A 332 -64.69 -12.47 14.65
CA ASN A 332 -66.04 -11.98 14.37
C ASN A 332 -66.01 -10.59 13.72
N ASP A 333 -64.96 -9.80 13.98
CA ASP A 333 -64.81 -8.41 13.53
C ASP A 333 -64.02 -8.28 12.23
N TRP A 334 -63.01 -9.13 12.06
CA TRP A 334 -61.99 -9.00 11.01
C TRP A 334 -61.92 -10.22 10.09
N ASP A 335 -61.67 -9.97 8.81
CA ASP A 335 -61.09 -10.95 7.90
C ASP A 335 -59.57 -10.74 7.88
N VAL A 336 -58.81 -11.72 8.39
CA VAL A 336 -57.38 -11.55 8.69
C VAL A 336 -56.53 -12.21 7.62
N THR A 337 -55.72 -11.42 6.91
CA THR A 337 -54.78 -11.92 5.90
C THR A 337 -53.34 -11.71 6.36
N VAL A 338 -52.58 -12.79 6.56
CA VAL A 338 -51.14 -12.70 6.86
C VAL A 338 -50.35 -12.79 5.57
N ILE A 339 -49.78 -11.69 5.10
CA ILE A 339 -48.93 -11.67 3.90
C ILE A 339 -47.48 -11.89 4.32
N VAL A 340 -46.94 -13.07 4.01
CA VAL A 340 -45.55 -13.46 4.27
C VAL A 340 -44.72 -13.22 3.01
N VAL A 341 -43.77 -12.29 3.05
CA VAL A 341 -42.89 -12.06 1.89
C VAL A 341 -41.78 -13.11 1.81
N TYR A 342 -41.72 -13.81 0.69
CA TYR A 342 -40.69 -14.77 0.35
C TYR A 342 -39.64 -14.16 -0.59
N ARG A 343 -38.36 -14.39 -0.27
CA ARG A 343 -37.19 -14.12 -1.12
C ARG A 343 -36.35 -15.39 -1.23
N ARG A 344 -35.91 -15.74 -2.44
CA ARG A 344 -35.03 -16.89 -2.72
C ARG A 344 -33.76 -16.83 -1.89
N ILE A 345 -33.42 -17.95 -1.24
CA ILE A 345 -32.37 -17.98 -0.21
C ILE A 345 -31.02 -17.46 -0.70
N HIS A 346 -30.59 -17.77 -1.93
CA HIS A 346 -29.30 -17.30 -2.46
C HIS A 346 -29.22 -15.77 -2.56
N GLN A 347 -30.32 -15.09 -2.94
CA GLN A 347 -30.37 -13.62 -2.99
C GLN A 347 -30.57 -13.00 -1.62
N TRP A 348 -31.31 -13.68 -0.73
CA TRP A 348 -31.47 -13.25 0.66
C TRP A 348 -30.14 -13.33 1.41
N LEU A 349 -29.40 -14.43 1.30
CA LEU A 349 -28.08 -14.63 1.91
C LEU A 349 -27.09 -13.53 1.50
N ILE A 350 -27.00 -13.20 0.22
CA ILE A 350 -26.15 -12.09 -0.24
C ILE A 350 -26.64 -10.75 0.29
N SER A 351 -27.94 -10.46 0.20
CA SER A 351 -28.50 -9.21 0.72
C SER A 351 -28.39 -9.07 2.24
N TRP A 352 -28.26 -10.18 2.97
CA TRP A 352 -28.07 -10.27 4.41
C TRP A 352 -26.59 -10.14 4.80
N TYR A 353 -25.69 -10.88 4.14
CA TYR A 353 -24.24 -10.71 4.21
C TYR A 353 -23.84 -9.26 3.99
N ASP A 354 -24.38 -8.64 2.93
CA ASP A 354 -24.26 -7.22 2.63
C ASP A 354 -24.70 -6.34 3.81
N GLN A 355 -25.89 -6.57 4.36
CA GLN A 355 -26.42 -5.77 5.45
C GLN A 355 -25.58 -5.88 6.72
N ILE A 356 -25.07 -7.07 7.04
CA ILE A 356 -24.30 -7.30 8.26
C ILE A 356 -22.80 -7.02 8.12
N ASN A 357 -22.32 -6.59 6.95
CA ASN A 357 -20.91 -6.24 6.72
C ASN A 357 -20.69 -4.84 6.10
N LYS A 358 -21.74 -4.17 5.59
CA LYS A 358 -21.64 -2.80 5.06
C LYS A 358 -21.01 -1.85 6.07
N THR A 359 -19.99 -1.15 5.59
CA THR A 359 -19.16 -0.19 6.36
C THR A 359 -19.96 1.02 6.84
N THR A 360 -20.98 1.37 6.06
CA THR A 360 -21.83 2.53 6.24
C THR A 360 -23.24 2.18 5.78
N ASN A 361 -24.25 2.54 6.57
CA ASN A 361 -25.58 2.76 6.01
C ASN A 361 -25.48 4.04 5.14
N LYS A 362 -26.22 4.11 4.02
CA LYS A 362 -26.34 5.32 3.21
C LYS A 362 -27.77 5.84 3.25
N ASP A 363 -27.96 7.16 3.17
CA ASP A 363 -29.27 7.78 3.01
C ASP A 363 -29.78 7.63 1.57
N SER A 364 -31.02 8.06 1.31
CA SER A 364 -31.65 8.03 -0.01
C SER A 364 -31.03 8.98 -1.05
N LYS A 365 -29.98 9.73 -0.67
CA LYS A 365 -29.16 10.59 -1.54
C LYS A 365 -27.72 10.07 -1.70
N GLY A 366 -27.40 8.92 -1.09
CA GLY A 366 -26.07 8.31 -1.12
C GLY A 366 -25.08 8.81 -0.07
N ASN A 367 -25.48 9.76 0.81
CA ASN A 367 -24.65 10.24 1.91
C ASN A 367 -24.46 9.12 2.94
N ILE A 368 -23.32 9.12 3.64
CA ILE A 368 -23.10 8.21 4.77
C ILE A 368 -24.05 8.60 5.92
N LEU A 369 -24.82 7.63 6.42
CA LEU A 369 -25.59 7.80 7.64
C LEU A 369 -24.67 7.62 8.84
N PHE A 370 -24.68 8.64 9.70
CA PHE A 370 -23.97 8.67 10.97
C PHE A 370 -24.92 8.31 12.12
N ASP A 371 -24.37 7.88 13.25
CA ASP A 371 -25.10 7.78 14.51
C ASP A 371 -25.43 9.19 15.07
N LYS A 372 -26.15 9.22 16.19
CA LYS A 372 -26.53 10.46 16.91
C LYS A 372 -25.33 11.30 17.41
N ASN A 373 -24.11 10.78 17.34
CA ASN A 373 -22.87 11.41 17.78
C ASN A 373 -21.95 11.77 16.58
N GLY A 374 -22.41 11.63 15.33
CA GLY A 374 -21.62 11.92 14.13
C GLY A 374 -20.63 10.82 13.70
N ASN A 375 -20.74 9.60 14.25
CA ASN A 375 -19.89 8.47 13.90
C ASN A 375 -20.48 7.65 12.76
N THR A 376 -19.66 7.08 11.87
CA THR A 376 -20.15 6.06 10.94
C THR A 376 -20.61 4.83 11.72
N TYR A 377 -21.70 4.19 11.27
CA TYR A 377 -22.28 3.02 11.97
C TYR A 377 -21.30 1.83 12.14
N ARG A 378 -20.16 1.82 11.44
CA ARG A 378 -18.98 0.97 11.73
C ARG A 378 -17.67 1.72 11.47
N LYS A 379 -17.15 2.45 12.46
CA LYS A 379 -15.82 3.09 12.40
C LYS A 379 -14.72 2.13 11.96
N GLU A 380 -14.74 0.91 12.50
CA GLU A 380 -13.77 -0.16 12.22
C GLU A 380 -13.62 -0.46 10.71
N HIS A 381 -14.71 -0.36 9.93
CA HIS A 381 -14.68 -0.63 8.49
C HIS A 381 -14.32 0.62 7.66
N THR A 382 -14.11 1.78 8.30
CA THR A 382 -13.60 3.00 7.65
C THR A 382 -12.11 3.24 7.88
N ILE A 383 -11.53 2.52 8.85
CA ILE A 383 -10.11 2.50 9.20
C ILE A 383 -9.48 1.25 8.57
N TRP A 384 -8.18 1.25 8.32
CA TRP A 384 -7.47 0.07 7.80
C TRP A 384 -7.14 -0.94 8.90
N PRO A 385 -7.05 -2.26 8.64
CA PRO A 385 -6.81 -3.24 9.71
C PRO A 385 -5.49 -3.05 10.47
N ASP A 386 -4.42 -2.62 9.80
CA ASP A 386 -3.13 -2.26 10.41
C ASP A 386 -3.15 -0.92 11.18
N GLU A 387 -4.26 -0.18 11.10
CA GLU A 387 -4.56 1.04 11.87
C GLU A 387 -5.62 0.81 12.96
N GLY A 388 -6.00 -0.45 13.22
CA GLY A 388 -7.04 -0.83 14.21
C GLY A 388 -8.46 -0.90 13.65
N GLY A 389 -8.61 -0.97 12.32
CA GLY A 389 -9.86 -1.32 11.66
C GLY A 389 -10.14 -2.83 11.62
N SER A 390 -11.28 -3.21 11.02
CA SER A 390 -11.73 -4.61 10.91
C SER A 390 -11.84 -5.06 9.44
N HIS A 391 -11.48 -6.32 9.18
CA HIS A 391 -11.69 -6.99 7.89
C HIS A 391 -13.17 -7.25 7.63
N ILE A 392 -13.60 -7.08 6.38
CA ILE A 392 -14.82 -7.73 5.90
C ILE A 392 -14.46 -9.19 5.57
N PRO A 393 -15.14 -10.20 6.16
CA PRO A 393 -14.96 -11.59 5.76
C PRO A 393 -15.49 -11.80 4.34
N THR A 394 -14.84 -12.66 3.56
CA THR A 394 -15.38 -13.06 2.24
C THR A 394 -16.73 -13.76 2.37
N PHE A 395 -17.50 -13.87 1.28
CA PHE A 395 -18.83 -14.48 1.33
C PHE A 395 -18.77 -15.94 1.79
N SER A 396 -17.85 -16.73 1.25
CA SER A 396 -17.70 -18.16 1.59
C SER A 396 -17.23 -18.34 3.05
N SER A 397 -16.34 -17.48 3.53
CA SER A 397 -15.88 -17.45 4.92
C SER A 397 -17.01 -17.06 5.89
N TRP A 398 -17.79 -16.04 5.54
CA TRP A 398 -18.98 -15.64 6.28
C TRP A 398 -20.03 -16.76 6.31
N TYR A 399 -20.34 -17.36 5.17
CA TYR A 399 -21.37 -18.39 5.05
C TYR A 399 -21.04 -19.60 5.92
N LYS A 400 -19.80 -20.10 5.83
CA LYS A 400 -19.30 -21.19 6.68
C LYS A 400 -19.37 -20.85 8.17
N LYS A 401 -19.14 -19.59 8.57
CA LYS A 401 -19.33 -19.12 9.96
C LYS A 401 -20.81 -19.02 10.34
N PHE A 402 -21.69 -18.65 9.41
CA PHE A 402 -23.13 -18.54 9.62
C PHE A 402 -23.81 -19.91 9.78
N THR A 403 -23.46 -20.91 8.95
CA THR A 403 -24.01 -22.27 9.04
C THR A 403 -23.28 -23.18 10.04
N ARG A 404 -22.13 -22.78 10.58
CA ARG A 404 -21.35 -23.56 11.57
C ARG A 404 -22.21 -24.09 12.72
N GLY A 405 -22.15 -25.40 12.94
CA GLY A 405 -22.84 -26.07 14.04
C GLY A 405 -24.35 -26.25 13.84
N ARG A 406 -24.88 -25.96 12.65
CA ARG A 406 -26.24 -26.33 12.24
C ARG A 406 -26.20 -27.68 11.52
N ASP A 407 -27.22 -28.50 11.75
CA ASP A 407 -27.52 -29.61 10.85
C ASP A 407 -28.03 -29.05 9.51
N LYS A 408 -27.60 -29.63 8.39
CA LYS A 408 -28.05 -29.26 7.05
C LYS A 408 -29.55 -29.49 6.88
N SER A 409 -30.12 -30.51 7.54
CA SER A 409 -31.57 -30.78 7.52
C SER A 409 -32.39 -29.59 8.06
N GLN A 410 -31.82 -28.81 8.98
CA GLN A 410 -32.47 -27.66 9.62
C GLN A 410 -32.26 -26.35 8.85
N LEU A 411 -31.58 -26.34 7.70
CA LEU A 411 -31.43 -25.11 6.92
C LEU A 411 -32.79 -24.64 6.38
N VAL A 412 -33.63 -25.57 5.91
CA VAL A 412 -34.97 -25.28 5.35
C VAL A 412 -35.85 -24.54 6.35
N SER A 413 -36.04 -25.07 7.55
CA SER A 413 -36.85 -24.44 8.61
C SER A 413 -36.23 -23.17 9.19
N ARG A 414 -34.94 -22.92 8.95
CA ARG A 414 -34.24 -21.66 9.28
C ARG A 414 -34.27 -20.65 8.12
N HIS A 415 -34.95 -20.94 7.01
CA HIS A 415 -35.30 -19.93 6.03
C HIS A 415 -36.34 -19.00 6.66
N ARG A 416 -35.96 -17.76 6.99
CA ARG A 416 -36.79 -16.89 7.83
C ARG A 416 -38.24 -16.68 7.34
N SER A 417 -38.50 -16.66 6.03
CA SER A 417 -39.89 -16.62 5.52
C SER A 417 -40.71 -17.88 5.83
N ILE A 418 -40.08 -19.06 5.87
CA ILE A 418 -40.74 -20.34 6.25
C ILE A 418 -41.01 -20.32 7.75
N GLU A 419 -40.00 -19.95 8.56
CA GLU A 419 -40.15 -19.77 10.02
C GLU A 419 -41.28 -18.78 10.38
N PHE A 420 -41.43 -17.69 9.64
CA PHE A 420 -42.51 -16.71 9.83
C PHE A 420 -43.87 -17.28 9.38
N MET A 421 -43.95 -18.03 8.28
CA MET A 421 -45.17 -18.72 7.88
C MET A 421 -45.61 -19.73 8.94
N ASP A 422 -44.71 -20.63 9.35
CA ASP A 422 -44.98 -21.70 10.29
C ASP A 422 -45.33 -21.18 11.70
N ALA A 423 -44.81 -20.02 12.10
CA ALA A 423 -45.13 -19.40 13.39
C ALA A 423 -46.48 -18.66 13.43
N TYR A 424 -47.08 -18.33 12.28
CA TYR A 424 -48.40 -17.68 12.20
C TYR A 424 -49.52 -18.67 11.81
N LYS A 425 -49.19 -19.75 11.12
CA LYS A 425 -50.11 -20.81 10.66
C LYS A 425 -50.97 -21.47 11.75
N PRO A 426 -50.54 -21.60 13.03
CA PRO A 426 -51.40 -22.09 14.11
C PRO A 426 -52.48 -21.09 14.56
N TYR A 427 -52.32 -19.80 14.24
CA TYR A 427 -53.13 -18.71 14.78
C TYR A 427 -54.06 -18.08 13.75
N PHE A 428 -53.69 -18.11 12.46
CA PHE A 428 -54.42 -17.47 11.36
C PHE A 428 -54.59 -18.45 10.19
N SER A 429 -55.82 -18.58 9.68
CA SER A 429 -56.18 -19.54 8.62
C SER A 429 -55.84 -19.06 7.21
N ASN A 430 -55.85 -17.75 6.97
CA ASN A 430 -55.57 -17.12 5.67
C ASN A 430 -54.16 -16.52 5.68
N ILE A 431 -53.20 -17.28 5.14
CA ILE A 431 -51.81 -16.89 4.98
C ILE A 431 -51.44 -16.91 3.50
N VAL A 432 -50.98 -15.76 3.00
CA VAL A 432 -50.61 -15.54 1.60
C VAL A 432 -49.09 -15.39 1.51
N VAL A 433 -48.43 -16.28 0.77
CA VAL A 433 -46.98 -16.17 0.53
C VAL A 433 -46.73 -15.32 -0.71
N HIS A 434 -46.26 -14.09 -0.53
CA HIS A 434 -45.89 -13.22 -1.64
C HIS A 434 -44.46 -13.51 -2.11
N ASN A 435 -44.30 -14.13 -3.29
CA ASN A 435 -42.99 -14.39 -3.88
C ASN A 435 -42.44 -13.16 -4.61
N MET A 436 -41.41 -12.51 -4.07
CA MET A 436 -40.82 -11.32 -4.67
C MET A 436 -40.07 -11.57 -6.01
N HIS A 437 -40.05 -12.82 -6.48
CA HIS A 437 -39.45 -13.25 -7.75
C HIS A 437 -40.49 -13.74 -8.78
N GLN A 438 -41.78 -13.54 -8.52
CA GLN A 438 -42.83 -13.68 -9.54
C GLN A 438 -42.65 -12.58 -10.61
N ASP A 439 -42.89 -12.92 -11.88
CA ASP A 439 -42.77 -11.96 -12.99
C ASP A 439 -43.68 -10.75 -12.81
N GLY A 440 -43.13 -9.55 -13.02
CA GLY A 440 -43.85 -8.28 -12.91
C GLY A 440 -43.06 -7.21 -12.16
N ASP A 441 -43.79 -6.31 -11.51
CA ASP A 441 -43.24 -5.31 -10.59
C ASP A 441 -43.64 -5.69 -9.16
N LEU A 442 -42.69 -5.64 -8.23
CA LEU A 442 -42.88 -6.08 -6.84
C LEU A 442 -44.05 -5.39 -6.16
N MET A 443 -44.18 -4.06 -6.32
CA MET A 443 -45.26 -3.29 -5.71
C MET A 443 -46.61 -3.64 -6.34
N THR A 444 -46.63 -3.77 -7.67
CA THR A 444 -47.82 -4.10 -8.46
C THR A 444 -48.34 -5.48 -8.10
N ASN A 445 -47.50 -6.51 -8.13
CA ASN A 445 -47.89 -7.88 -7.80
C ASN A 445 -48.34 -7.97 -6.32
N PHE A 446 -47.63 -7.32 -5.38
CA PHE A 446 -48.01 -7.32 -3.97
C PHE A 446 -49.41 -6.70 -3.75
N MET A 447 -49.67 -5.51 -4.31
CA MET A 447 -50.94 -4.80 -4.11
C MET A 447 -52.09 -5.32 -4.98
N CYS A 448 -51.82 -6.08 -6.04
CA CYS A 448 -52.86 -6.65 -6.92
C CYS A 448 -53.20 -8.11 -6.61
N ASP A 449 -52.20 -8.92 -6.24
CA ASP A 449 -52.33 -10.38 -6.21
C ASP A 449 -52.32 -10.94 -4.78
N SER A 450 -51.80 -10.16 -3.81
CA SER A 450 -51.65 -10.60 -2.40
C SER A 450 -52.44 -9.78 -1.38
N PHE A 451 -53.07 -8.67 -1.79
CA PHE A 451 -53.65 -7.69 -0.87
C PHE A 451 -55.17 -7.50 -1.10
N PRO A 452 -56.04 -7.84 -0.12
CA PRO A 452 -57.50 -7.83 -0.34
C PRO A 452 -58.08 -6.41 -0.50
N ASP A 453 -59.05 -6.27 -1.39
CA ASP A 453 -59.80 -5.05 -1.74
C ASP A 453 -58.97 -3.81 -2.18
N ALA A 454 -57.65 -3.91 -2.38
CA ALA A 454 -56.76 -2.78 -2.74
C ALA A 454 -56.87 -2.32 -4.22
N ASN A 455 -58.10 -2.16 -4.69
CA ASN A 455 -58.44 -1.86 -6.08
C ASN A 455 -57.84 -0.54 -6.57
N HIS A 456 -57.87 0.53 -5.79
CA HIS A 456 -57.29 1.82 -6.16
C HIS A 456 -55.76 1.80 -6.12
N CYS A 457 -55.12 1.08 -5.19
CA CYS A 457 -53.68 0.85 -5.21
C CYS A 457 -53.25 0.06 -6.45
N CYS A 458 -53.86 -1.09 -6.69
CA CYS A 458 -53.56 -1.95 -7.84
C CYS A 458 -53.76 -1.21 -9.17
N ASN A 459 -54.89 -0.52 -9.35
CA ASN A 459 -55.14 0.28 -10.55
C ASN A 459 -54.19 1.49 -10.66
N ARG A 460 -53.76 2.11 -9.55
CA ARG A 460 -52.76 3.18 -9.59
C ARG A 460 -51.41 2.68 -10.10
N LEU A 461 -50.99 1.49 -9.69
CA LEU A 461 -49.72 0.89 -10.09
C LEU A 461 -49.75 0.42 -11.55
N LYS A 462 -50.81 -0.31 -11.95
CA LYS A 462 -51.03 -0.73 -13.35
C LYS A 462 -51.06 0.46 -14.32
N ASN A 463 -51.60 1.61 -13.90
CA ASN A 463 -51.63 2.84 -14.69
C ASN A 463 -50.36 3.70 -14.58
N GLN A 464 -49.44 3.40 -13.65
CA GLN A 464 -48.17 4.14 -13.47
C GLN A 464 -47.00 3.32 -14.03
N SER A 465 -47.10 3.00 -15.32
CA SER A 465 -46.18 2.13 -16.03
C SER A 465 -44.71 2.57 -15.91
N GLN A 466 -43.85 1.61 -15.56
CA GLN A 466 -42.37 1.65 -15.56
C GLN A 466 -41.64 2.67 -14.65
N GLY A 467 -42.30 3.72 -14.17
CA GLY A 467 -41.62 4.88 -13.55
C GLY A 467 -41.12 4.76 -12.09
N LEU A 468 -41.11 3.58 -11.46
CA LEU A 468 -40.91 3.44 -10.01
C LEU A 468 -39.76 2.51 -9.57
N ARG A 469 -38.91 2.04 -10.49
CA ARG A 469 -37.67 1.36 -10.10
C ARG A 469 -36.71 2.34 -9.43
N ARG A 470 -36.66 2.30 -8.09
CA ARG A 470 -35.53 2.84 -7.33
C ARG A 470 -34.36 1.86 -7.43
N ASP A 471 -33.23 2.35 -7.90
CA ASP A 471 -31.97 1.63 -7.92
C ASP A 471 -31.38 1.51 -6.51
N ASN A 472 -31.95 0.59 -5.72
CA ASN A 472 -31.38 0.11 -4.46
C ASN A 472 -30.15 -0.79 -4.73
N GLN A 473 -29.18 -0.26 -5.49
CA GLN A 473 -27.92 -0.92 -5.79
C GLN A 473 -27.20 -1.25 -4.48
N SER A 474 -26.85 -2.52 -4.30
CA SER A 474 -26.16 -2.95 -3.10
C SER A 474 -24.68 -2.57 -3.18
N VAL A 475 -24.11 -2.05 -2.09
CA VAL A 475 -22.67 -1.72 -2.05
C VAL A 475 -21.87 -3.01 -2.22
N ASN A 476 -21.18 -3.14 -3.34
CA ASN A 476 -20.35 -4.29 -3.65
C ASN A 476 -19.15 -4.36 -2.70
N LEU A 477 -19.21 -5.26 -1.71
CA LEU A 477 -18.18 -5.39 -0.69
C LEU A 477 -16.83 -5.91 -1.24
N ASN A 478 -16.81 -6.49 -2.45
CA ASN A 478 -15.58 -6.98 -3.06
C ASN A 478 -14.58 -5.85 -3.35
N TYR A 479 -15.04 -4.60 -3.52
CA TYR A 479 -14.14 -3.44 -3.65
C TYR A 479 -13.38 -3.14 -2.34
N ASP A 480 -14.02 -3.32 -1.17
CA ASP A 480 -13.39 -3.12 0.15
C ASP A 480 -12.48 -4.29 0.53
N ILE A 481 -12.93 -5.52 0.25
CA ILE A 481 -12.11 -6.73 0.43
C ILE A 481 -10.84 -6.64 -0.42
N LEU A 482 -10.94 -6.18 -1.68
CA LEU A 482 -9.78 -5.97 -2.55
C LEU A 482 -8.89 -4.81 -2.06
N ALA A 483 -9.47 -3.68 -1.67
CA ALA A 483 -8.72 -2.55 -1.11
C ALA A 483 -7.87 -2.98 0.10
N VAL A 484 -8.46 -3.72 1.03
CA VAL A 484 -7.75 -4.26 2.20
C VAL A 484 -6.66 -5.22 1.76
N LYS A 485 -6.96 -6.19 0.87
CA LYS A 485 -5.98 -7.21 0.51
C LYS A 485 -4.80 -6.67 -0.30
N ALA A 486 -5.03 -5.68 -1.16
CA ALA A 486 -3.98 -5.00 -1.90
C ALA A 486 -3.12 -4.07 -1.01
N ARG A 487 -3.63 -3.61 0.15
CA ARG A 487 -2.81 -2.97 1.19
C ARG A 487 -1.96 -3.99 1.95
N GLU A 488 -2.54 -5.14 2.32
CA GLU A 488 -1.79 -6.23 2.99
C GLU A 488 -0.65 -6.79 2.14
N SER A 489 -0.80 -6.86 0.81
CA SER A 489 0.26 -7.33 -0.10
C SER A 489 1.30 -6.25 -0.44
N GLY A 490 1.18 -5.04 0.10
CA GLY A 490 2.05 -3.91 -0.21
C GLY A 490 1.83 -3.29 -1.60
N ALA A 491 0.81 -3.73 -2.35
CA ALA A 491 0.46 -3.14 -3.64
C ALA A 491 -0.16 -1.73 -3.51
N LEU A 492 -0.73 -1.39 -2.36
CA LEU A 492 -1.30 -0.08 -2.03
C LEU A 492 -0.56 0.63 -0.88
N MET A 493 -0.52 1.96 -0.97
CA MET A 493 0.03 2.83 0.09
C MET A 493 -0.76 2.76 1.40
N THR A 494 -0.07 3.04 2.51
CA THR A 494 -0.74 3.30 3.80
C THR A 494 -1.50 4.64 3.87
N ARG A 495 -1.23 5.58 2.96
CA ARG A 495 -1.70 6.97 3.03
C ARG A 495 -3.08 7.26 2.44
N LEU A 496 -3.62 6.41 1.56
CA LEU A 496 -5.00 6.60 1.07
C LEU A 496 -5.98 6.22 2.17
N SER A 497 -7.12 6.90 2.28
CA SER A 497 -8.19 6.39 3.15
C SER A 497 -8.83 5.16 2.51
N ARG A 498 -9.28 4.20 3.34
CA ARG A 498 -9.96 2.98 2.88
C ARG A 498 -11.13 3.30 1.95
N LYS A 499 -11.89 4.33 2.30
CA LYS A 499 -13.01 4.87 1.51
C LYS A 499 -12.56 5.32 0.10
N ASP A 500 -11.47 6.06 0.00
CA ASP A 500 -11.04 6.65 -1.28
C ASP A 500 -10.44 5.59 -2.20
N THR A 501 -9.70 4.62 -1.65
CA THR A 501 -9.23 3.45 -2.43
C THR A 501 -10.41 2.61 -2.93
N VAL A 502 -11.43 2.36 -2.10
CA VAL A 502 -12.65 1.63 -2.51
C VAL A 502 -13.39 2.36 -3.64
N ALA A 503 -13.53 3.68 -3.52
CA ALA A 503 -14.13 4.50 -4.57
C ALA A 503 -13.31 4.47 -5.88
N ALA A 504 -11.97 4.46 -5.78
CA ALA A 504 -11.09 4.36 -6.95
C ALA A 504 -11.17 2.98 -7.64
N ILE A 505 -11.25 1.88 -6.89
CA ILE A 505 -11.47 0.53 -7.46
C ILE A 505 -12.84 0.46 -8.14
N GLU A 506 -13.90 0.97 -7.49
CA GLU A 506 -15.23 1.03 -8.08
C GLU A 506 -15.23 1.83 -9.39
N MET A 507 -14.60 3.02 -9.40
CA MET A 507 -14.46 3.88 -10.58
C MET A 507 -13.69 3.19 -11.70
N TYR A 508 -12.52 2.61 -11.40
CA TYR A 508 -11.68 1.89 -12.36
C TYR A 508 -12.43 0.73 -13.04
N THR A 509 -13.16 -0.11 -12.27
CA THR A 509 -13.94 -1.20 -12.86
C THR A 509 -15.09 -0.72 -13.74
N LYS A 510 -15.68 0.45 -13.45
CA LYS A 510 -16.74 1.06 -14.26
C LYS A 510 -16.21 1.71 -15.55
N GLU A 511 -15.06 2.38 -15.49
CA GLU A 511 -14.48 3.11 -16.62
C GLU A 511 -13.78 2.19 -17.63
N THR A 512 -13.09 1.15 -17.14
CA THR A 512 -12.36 0.20 -18.00
C THR A 512 -13.19 -1.03 -18.38
N GLY A 513 -14.29 -1.31 -17.68
CA GLY A 513 -15.00 -2.59 -17.76
C GLY A 513 -14.22 -3.78 -17.16
N LYS A 514 -13.05 -3.55 -16.54
CA LYS A 514 -12.21 -4.59 -15.95
C LYS A 514 -12.98 -5.32 -14.84
N LYS A 515 -13.24 -6.61 -15.06
CA LYS A 515 -13.80 -7.49 -14.03
C LYS A 515 -12.74 -7.81 -12.98
N ILE A 516 -13.17 -7.97 -11.73
CA ILE A 516 -12.36 -8.57 -10.67
C ILE A 516 -12.41 -10.09 -10.88
N PRO A 517 -11.27 -10.81 -10.94
CA PRO A 517 -11.21 -12.27 -10.86
C PRO A 517 -11.89 -12.83 -9.60
N LEU A 518 -12.70 -13.87 -9.75
CA LEU A 518 -13.47 -14.47 -8.66
C LEU A 518 -13.30 -15.99 -8.66
N VAL A 519 -13.28 -16.59 -7.46
CA VAL A 519 -13.20 -18.03 -7.22
C VAL A 519 -14.38 -18.47 -6.34
N CYS A 520 -15.08 -19.51 -6.76
CA CYS A 520 -16.31 -19.97 -6.12
C CYS A 520 -16.05 -21.25 -5.32
N ASP A 521 -16.40 -21.27 -4.03
CA ASP A 521 -16.26 -22.45 -3.17
C ASP A 521 -17.39 -23.45 -3.48
N SER A 522 -17.09 -24.49 -4.28
CA SER A 522 -18.10 -25.46 -4.75
C SER A 522 -18.92 -26.09 -3.63
N GLY A 523 -18.31 -26.41 -2.49
CA GLY A 523 -19.00 -26.96 -1.32
C GLY A 523 -20.01 -26.00 -0.69
N VAL A 524 -19.74 -24.69 -0.74
CA VAL A 524 -20.71 -23.64 -0.36
C VAL A 524 -21.79 -23.46 -1.44
N ILE A 525 -21.41 -23.45 -2.71
CA ILE A 525 -22.36 -23.31 -3.83
C ILE A 525 -23.38 -24.45 -3.83
N ASP A 526 -22.94 -25.70 -3.71
CA ASP A 526 -23.83 -26.87 -3.67
C ASP A 526 -24.75 -26.86 -2.44
N GLU A 527 -24.28 -26.42 -1.28
CA GLU A 527 -25.12 -26.31 -0.09
C GLU A 527 -26.21 -25.24 -0.26
N ILE A 528 -25.89 -24.08 -0.83
CA ILE A 528 -26.88 -23.02 -1.12
C ILE A 528 -27.84 -23.45 -2.24
N LYS A 529 -27.36 -24.19 -3.26
CA LYS A 529 -28.18 -24.69 -4.36
C LYS A 529 -29.21 -25.71 -3.88
N ASN A 530 -28.81 -26.63 -3.01
CA ASN A 530 -29.75 -27.58 -2.38
C ASN A 530 -30.74 -26.84 -1.45
N TRP A 531 -30.26 -25.93 -0.59
CA TRP A 531 -31.13 -25.14 0.29
C TRP A 531 -32.15 -24.28 -0.50
N LEU A 532 -31.80 -23.79 -1.70
CA LEU A 532 -32.75 -23.12 -2.60
C LEU A 532 -33.87 -24.06 -3.02
N LEU A 533 -33.55 -25.24 -3.53
CA LEU A 533 -34.53 -26.20 -4.02
C LEU A 533 -35.43 -26.69 -2.87
N ASP A 534 -34.85 -27.04 -1.73
CA ASP A 534 -35.61 -27.52 -0.57
C ASP A 534 -36.52 -26.43 0.03
N SER A 535 -36.09 -25.16 0.04
CA SER A 535 -36.92 -24.06 0.56
C SER A 535 -38.00 -23.60 -0.42
N GLU A 536 -37.76 -23.57 -1.73
CA GLU A 536 -38.82 -23.37 -2.74
C GLU A 536 -39.83 -24.53 -2.74
N LYS A 537 -39.37 -25.77 -2.54
CA LYS A 537 -40.24 -26.96 -2.42
C LYS A 537 -41.10 -26.95 -1.15
N ALA A 538 -40.52 -26.58 -0.01
CA ALA A 538 -41.26 -26.45 1.24
C ALA A 538 -42.28 -25.30 1.19
N MET A 539 -41.92 -24.17 0.57
CA MET A 539 -42.78 -22.98 0.51
C MET A 539 -43.91 -23.10 -0.53
N PHE A 540 -43.67 -23.81 -1.65
CA PHE A 540 -44.60 -23.83 -2.79
C PHE A 540 -44.92 -25.25 -3.29
N HIS A 541 -45.04 -26.20 -2.36
CA HIS A 541 -45.23 -27.64 -2.61
C HIS A 541 -46.28 -27.96 -3.69
N GLU A 542 -47.44 -27.30 -3.66
CA GLU A 542 -48.56 -27.51 -4.59
C GLU A 542 -48.24 -27.15 -6.05
N THR A 543 -47.21 -26.32 -6.27
CA THR A 543 -46.72 -25.93 -7.60
C THR A 543 -45.34 -26.53 -7.92
N TRP A 544 -44.89 -27.52 -7.14
CA TRP A 544 -43.59 -28.15 -7.35
C TRP A 544 -43.61 -29.08 -8.56
N SER A 545 -42.58 -28.96 -9.41
CA SER A 545 -42.42 -29.79 -10.62
C SER A 545 -40.95 -29.89 -11.01
N ASP A 546 -40.62 -30.85 -11.86
CA ASP A 546 -39.27 -31.00 -12.40
C ASP A 546 -38.89 -29.82 -13.31
N GLN A 547 -39.85 -29.23 -14.02
CA GLN A 547 -39.64 -27.98 -14.78
C GLN A 547 -39.25 -26.84 -13.85
N LYS A 548 -40.03 -26.58 -12.79
CA LYS A 548 -39.71 -25.55 -11.77
C LYS A 548 -38.36 -25.82 -11.10
N THR A 549 -37.99 -27.09 -10.95
CA THR A 549 -36.68 -27.52 -10.43
C THR A 549 -35.55 -27.17 -11.41
N SER A 550 -35.79 -27.23 -12.73
CA SER A 550 -34.85 -26.73 -13.75
C SER A 550 -34.77 -25.21 -13.74
N ASP A 551 -35.91 -24.52 -13.83
CA ASP A 551 -35.98 -23.05 -13.88
C ASP A 551 -35.25 -22.40 -12.69
N LEU A 552 -35.37 -23.00 -11.50
CA LEU A 552 -34.67 -22.56 -10.29
C LEU A 552 -33.16 -22.82 -10.31
N LYS A 553 -32.69 -23.88 -10.97
CA LYS A 553 -31.26 -24.14 -11.19
C LYS A 553 -30.71 -23.14 -12.20
N ASP A 554 -31.39 -22.92 -13.32
CA ASP A 554 -30.96 -22.00 -14.38
C ASP A 554 -30.85 -20.56 -13.85
N VAL A 555 -31.80 -20.11 -13.04
CA VAL A 555 -31.74 -18.81 -12.33
C VAL A 555 -30.60 -18.75 -11.30
N PHE A 556 -30.33 -19.85 -10.58
CA PHE A 556 -29.22 -19.90 -9.62
C PHE A 556 -27.85 -19.91 -10.30
N ASP A 557 -27.71 -20.67 -11.39
CA ASP A 557 -26.46 -20.79 -12.13
C ASP A 557 -26.15 -19.48 -12.87
N SER A 558 -27.15 -18.78 -13.43
CA SER A 558 -26.95 -17.41 -13.92
C SER A 558 -26.56 -16.42 -12.81
N TYR A 559 -27.05 -16.59 -11.58
CA TYR A 559 -26.61 -15.79 -10.41
C TYR A 559 -25.15 -16.09 -10.02
N LEU A 560 -24.70 -17.34 -10.21
CA LEU A 560 -23.33 -17.80 -10.01
C LEU A 560 -22.36 -17.29 -11.10
N GLU A 561 -22.75 -17.35 -12.38
CA GLU A 561 -22.01 -16.76 -13.51
C GLU A 561 -21.75 -15.25 -13.34
N ASN A 562 -22.69 -14.55 -12.71
CA ASN A 562 -22.56 -13.14 -12.32
C ASN A 562 -21.66 -12.93 -11.07
N GLY A 563 -20.96 -13.97 -10.62
CA GLY A 563 -19.97 -13.95 -9.53
C GLY A 563 -20.54 -13.69 -8.15
N LYS A 564 -21.87 -13.70 -7.98
CA LYS A 564 -22.52 -13.15 -6.78
C LYS A 564 -22.30 -13.96 -5.51
N LEU A 565 -21.95 -15.24 -5.64
CA LEU A 565 -21.72 -16.16 -4.51
C LEU A 565 -20.23 -16.52 -4.33
N CYS A 566 -19.32 -15.78 -4.97
CA CYS A 566 -17.91 -16.15 -5.10
C CYS A 566 -16.99 -15.15 -4.38
N ASP A 567 -15.86 -15.66 -3.90
CA ASP A 567 -14.81 -14.87 -3.25
C ASP A 567 -13.86 -14.29 -4.32
N ILE A 568 -12.94 -13.40 -3.95
CA ILE A 568 -11.97 -12.80 -4.87
C ILE A 568 -10.78 -13.73 -5.07
N ASP A 569 -10.40 -13.98 -6.32
CA ASP A 569 -9.12 -14.62 -6.64
C ASP A 569 -8.00 -13.57 -6.57
N PHE A 570 -7.43 -13.41 -5.37
CA PHE A 570 -6.35 -12.45 -5.13
C PHE A 570 -5.07 -12.82 -5.87
N ASP A 571 -4.80 -14.09 -6.09
CA ASP A 571 -3.57 -14.53 -6.76
C ASP A 571 -3.64 -14.16 -8.25
N GLU A 572 -4.81 -14.28 -8.89
CA GLU A 572 -5.03 -13.81 -10.25
C GLU A 572 -5.02 -12.28 -10.33
N VAL A 573 -5.62 -11.57 -9.37
CA VAL A 573 -5.53 -10.10 -9.29
C VAL A 573 -4.09 -9.60 -9.20
N PHE A 574 -3.23 -10.25 -8.42
CA PHE A 574 -1.84 -9.82 -8.26
C PHE A 574 -0.89 -10.36 -9.37
N ARG A 575 -1.31 -11.39 -10.14
CA ARG A 575 -0.67 -11.75 -11.42
C ARG A 575 -1.01 -10.76 -12.54
N ASP A 576 -2.19 -10.15 -12.50
CA ASP A 576 -2.67 -9.24 -13.54
C ASP A 576 -1.90 -7.91 -13.56
N LYS A 577 -1.20 -7.67 -14.67
CA LYS A 577 -0.36 -6.49 -14.89
C LYS A 577 -1.15 -5.18 -14.90
N GLU A 578 -2.42 -5.19 -15.31
CA GLU A 578 -3.26 -3.99 -15.33
C GLU A 578 -3.75 -3.64 -13.93
N TRP A 579 -4.14 -4.63 -13.12
CA TRP A 579 -4.48 -4.42 -11.71
C TRP A 579 -3.26 -3.92 -10.91
N MET A 580 -2.09 -4.53 -11.11
CA MET A 580 -0.86 -4.07 -10.48
C MET A 580 -0.38 -2.70 -10.99
N ALA A 581 -0.64 -2.34 -12.25
CA ALA A 581 -0.41 -0.98 -12.75
C ALA A 581 -1.39 0.03 -12.11
N PHE A 582 -2.66 -0.31 -11.99
CA PHE A 582 -3.67 0.52 -11.32
C PHE A 582 -3.31 0.78 -9.85
N PHE A 583 -2.94 -0.24 -9.07
CA PHE A 583 -2.52 -0.03 -7.68
C PHE A 583 -1.23 0.83 -7.58
N LYS A 584 -0.30 0.71 -8.54
CA LYS A 584 0.88 1.60 -8.66
C LYS A 584 0.56 3.03 -9.12
N LEU A 585 -0.56 3.24 -9.83
CA LEU A 585 -1.08 4.58 -10.16
C LEU A 585 -1.80 5.23 -8.96
N LEU A 586 -2.36 4.42 -8.05
CA LEU A 586 -2.82 4.89 -6.76
C LEU A 586 -1.66 5.24 -5.81
N ASP A 587 -0.46 4.66 -6.00
CA ASP A 587 0.77 5.04 -5.31
C ASP A 587 1.29 6.42 -5.73
N ASN A 588 0.70 7.44 -5.12
CA ASN A 588 1.09 8.84 -5.23
C ASN A 588 2.25 9.21 -4.27
N ARG A 589 3.06 8.25 -3.76
CA ARG A 589 4.29 8.60 -3.05
C ARG A 589 5.24 9.34 -4.00
N PRO A 590 5.81 10.49 -3.60
CA PRO A 590 6.93 11.05 -4.33
C PRO A 590 8.11 10.08 -4.39
N HIS A 591 8.89 10.17 -5.47
CA HIS A 591 10.15 9.44 -5.60
C HIS A 591 11.25 10.10 -4.77
N LEU A 592 12.09 9.28 -4.14
CA LEU A 592 13.30 9.71 -3.46
C LEU A 592 14.50 9.01 -4.11
N ILE A 593 15.27 9.76 -4.88
CA ILE A 593 16.48 9.27 -5.53
C ILE A 593 17.67 9.56 -4.62
N LEU A 594 18.30 8.52 -4.09
CA LEU A 594 19.57 8.61 -3.36
C LEU A 594 20.72 8.36 -4.35
N HIS A 595 21.26 9.43 -4.94
CA HIS A 595 22.46 9.34 -5.76
C HIS A 595 23.70 9.25 -4.86
N VAL A 596 24.39 8.12 -4.93
CA VAL A 596 25.57 7.79 -4.11
C VAL A 596 26.67 7.18 -4.98
N GLY A 597 27.91 7.16 -4.50
CA GLY A 597 29.01 6.43 -5.15
C GLY A 597 30.38 7.05 -4.88
N PRO A 598 31.45 6.44 -5.43
CA PRO A 598 32.82 6.93 -5.26
C PRO A 598 33.01 8.35 -5.80
N GLN A 599 33.98 9.06 -5.22
CA GLN A 599 34.56 10.25 -5.84
C GLN A 599 35.19 9.91 -7.21
N SER A 600 35.37 10.90 -8.08
CA SER A 600 35.89 10.74 -9.46
C SER A 600 35.04 9.90 -10.44
N THR A 601 33.79 9.54 -10.09
CA THR A 601 32.81 8.90 -11.00
C THR A 601 32.04 9.88 -11.90
N GLY A 602 32.05 11.19 -11.62
CA GLY A 602 31.24 12.17 -12.35
C GLY A 602 30.09 12.77 -11.53
N SER A 603 29.90 12.32 -10.27
CA SER A 603 29.00 12.90 -9.27
C SER A 603 28.95 14.43 -9.27
N LYS A 604 30.11 15.11 -9.36
CA LYS A 604 30.21 16.59 -9.39
C LYS A 604 29.56 17.22 -10.62
N THR A 605 29.65 16.58 -11.78
CA THR A 605 29.01 17.05 -13.02
C THR A 605 27.49 17.01 -12.85
N LEU A 606 26.94 15.88 -12.40
CA LEU A 606 25.50 15.75 -12.10
C LEU A 606 25.05 16.77 -11.05
N GLN A 607 25.75 16.86 -9.91
CA GLN A 607 25.45 17.79 -8.82
C GLN A 607 25.45 19.26 -9.26
N HIS A 608 26.42 19.68 -10.08
CA HIS A 608 26.49 21.04 -10.61
C HIS A 608 25.32 21.33 -11.56
N VAL A 609 25.02 20.40 -12.47
CA VAL A 609 23.93 20.55 -13.45
C VAL A 609 22.55 20.53 -12.79
N TRP A 610 22.37 19.80 -11.69
CA TRP A 610 21.14 19.81 -10.88
C TRP A 610 20.96 21.06 -10.02
N ASP A 611 22.04 21.69 -9.53
CA ASP A 611 21.93 22.92 -8.73
C ASP A 611 21.74 24.17 -9.60
N ALA A 612 22.31 24.18 -10.82
CA ALA A 612 22.22 25.25 -11.81
C ALA A 612 20.76 25.68 -12.09
N PRO A 613 20.31 26.86 -11.62
CA PRO A 613 18.89 27.22 -11.62
C PRO A 613 18.26 27.29 -13.01
N ASP A 614 18.94 27.97 -13.94
CA ASP A 614 18.44 28.28 -15.29
C ASP A 614 18.71 27.16 -16.29
N LYS A 615 19.57 26.18 -15.92
CA LYS A 615 19.74 24.92 -16.65
C LYS A 615 18.72 23.89 -16.14
N LEU A 616 19.17 22.73 -15.65
CA LEU A 616 18.33 21.55 -15.49
C LEU A 616 17.33 21.65 -14.33
N ARG A 617 17.65 22.43 -13.29
CA ARG A 617 16.78 22.60 -12.11
C ARG A 617 15.39 23.18 -12.46
N SER A 618 15.32 24.04 -13.47
CA SER A 618 14.06 24.59 -13.98
C SER A 618 13.18 23.53 -14.65
N PHE A 619 13.76 22.45 -15.19
CA PHE A 619 13.05 21.34 -15.82
C PHE A 619 12.68 20.26 -14.79
N LEU A 620 13.58 19.93 -13.87
CA LEU A 620 13.27 19.05 -12.72
C LEU A 620 12.03 19.54 -11.96
N ARG A 621 11.91 20.84 -11.71
CA ARG A 621 10.72 21.43 -11.09
C ARG A 621 9.44 21.29 -11.93
N LYS A 622 9.53 21.25 -13.26
CA LYS A 622 8.39 20.96 -14.16
C LYS A 622 7.98 19.48 -14.13
N ASP A 623 8.88 18.59 -13.71
CA ASP A 623 8.62 17.18 -13.39
C ASP A 623 8.39 16.93 -11.89
N ASN A 624 8.10 17.99 -11.11
CA ASN A 624 7.80 17.93 -9.68
C ASN A 624 8.97 17.40 -8.80
N PHE A 625 10.22 17.50 -9.27
CA PHE A 625 11.43 17.22 -8.51
C PHE A 625 12.02 18.48 -7.87
N ASP A 626 12.33 18.43 -6.57
CA ASP A 626 13.33 19.29 -5.92
C ASP A 626 14.67 18.54 -5.80
N TYR A 627 15.78 19.28 -5.86
CA TYR A 627 17.14 18.75 -5.71
C TYR A 627 17.85 19.38 -4.50
N HIS A 628 18.47 18.53 -3.68
CA HIS A 628 19.24 18.91 -2.50
C HIS A 628 20.59 18.20 -2.43
N TYR A 629 21.67 19.00 -2.43
CA TYR A 629 23.03 18.55 -2.12
C TYR A 629 23.18 18.34 -0.60
N ILE A 630 23.50 17.11 -0.16
CA ILE A 630 23.47 16.71 1.27
C ILE A 630 24.86 16.37 1.86
N ASN A 631 25.79 17.31 1.73
CA ASN A 631 27.14 17.19 2.28
C ASN A 631 27.15 16.92 3.81
N PRO A 632 27.80 15.84 4.29
CA PRO A 632 27.88 15.51 5.71
C PRO A 632 28.46 16.60 6.61
N HIS A 633 29.46 17.34 6.12
CA HIS A 633 30.14 18.39 6.87
C HIS A 633 29.38 19.73 6.92
N ARG A 634 28.19 19.82 6.30
CA ARG A 634 27.33 21.03 6.26
C ARG A 634 26.08 20.94 7.15
N GLY A 635 26.16 20.16 8.23
CA GLY A 635 25.08 20.01 9.21
C GLY A 635 23.82 19.36 8.62
N MET A 636 24.01 18.39 7.71
CA MET A 636 22.92 17.51 7.25
C MET A 636 22.86 16.23 8.09
N PHE A 637 23.96 15.86 8.74
CA PHE A 637 24.08 14.76 9.68
C PHE A 637 24.75 15.26 10.96
N ASP A 638 24.26 14.79 12.10
CA ASP A 638 24.80 15.08 13.41
C ASP A 638 25.66 13.85 13.81
N CYS A 639 26.99 13.98 13.68
CA CYS A 639 27.96 12.90 13.90
C CYS A 639 28.91 13.23 15.06
N GLY A 640 29.34 12.20 15.79
CA GLY A 640 30.56 12.27 16.58
C GLY A 640 31.80 12.25 15.68
N VAL A 641 32.92 12.75 16.19
CA VAL A 641 34.22 12.79 15.50
C VAL A 641 35.26 12.09 16.36
N GLU A 642 35.90 11.06 15.83
CA GLU A 642 37.02 10.36 16.48
C GLU A 642 38.20 10.30 15.51
N GLY A 643 39.21 11.14 15.78
CA GLY A 643 40.26 11.44 14.80
C GLY A 643 39.68 12.12 13.55
N ASP A 644 39.98 11.58 12.38
CA ASP A 644 39.37 12.01 11.11
C ASP A 644 38.12 11.18 10.73
N THR A 645 37.66 10.28 11.61
CA THR A 645 36.49 9.40 11.37
C THR A 645 35.21 10.00 11.93
N LEU A 646 34.14 9.99 11.13
CA LEU A 646 32.78 10.30 11.59
C LEU A 646 32.11 9.04 12.15
N ILE A 647 31.65 9.10 13.39
CA ILE A 647 31.04 7.98 14.13
C ILE A 647 29.65 8.34 14.67
N GLY A 648 28.79 7.33 14.87
CA GLY A 648 27.49 7.51 15.52
C GLY A 648 26.51 8.45 14.81
N CYS A 649 26.68 8.67 13.50
CA CYS A 649 25.92 9.66 12.73
C CYS A 649 24.40 9.47 12.78
N GLN A 650 23.68 10.55 13.06
CA GLN A 650 22.23 10.67 12.96
C GLN A 650 21.86 11.67 11.86
N ALA A 651 20.65 11.56 11.29
CA ALA A 651 20.17 12.56 10.34
C ALA A 651 19.73 13.82 11.08
N SER A 652 20.27 14.97 10.69
CA SER A 652 19.99 16.22 11.40
C SER A 652 18.54 16.66 11.22
N ASN A 653 18.06 17.51 12.14
CA ASN A 653 16.76 18.17 12.02
C ASN A 653 16.55 18.87 10.66
N LYS A 654 17.62 19.37 10.02
CA LYS A 654 17.58 20.00 8.70
C LYS A 654 17.29 19.01 7.58
N LEU A 655 17.88 17.81 7.61
CA LEU A 655 17.60 16.74 6.65
C LEU A 655 16.19 16.17 6.85
N LEU A 656 15.78 15.97 8.10
CA LEU A 656 14.41 15.54 8.45
C LEU A 656 13.36 16.55 7.98
N GLN A 657 13.62 17.87 8.10
CA GLN A 657 12.75 18.91 7.57
C GLN A 657 12.63 18.89 6.04
N ILE A 658 13.71 18.60 5.30
CA ILE A 658 13.67 18.47 3.83
C ILE A 658 12.78 17.29 3.43
N LEU A 659 12.99 16.11 4.04
CA LEU A 659 12.19 14.91 3.81
C LEU A 659 10.70 15.11 4.17
N ALA A 660 10.43 15.70 5.35
CA ALA A 660 9.07 15.98 5.79
C ALA A 660 8.36 16.97 4.85
N LYS A 661 9.04 18.05 4.42
CA LYS A 661 8.48 19.05 3.51
C LYS A 661 8.17 18.46 2.12
N ALA A 662 9.11 17.75 1.51
CA ALA A 662 8.90 17.16 0.19
C ALA A 662 7.73 16.15 0.23
N SER A 663 7.67 15.30 1.27
CA SER A 663 6.59 14.34 1.47
C SER A 663 5.21 14.99 1.74
N ALA A 664 5.16 16.15 2.41
CA ALA A 664 3.94 16.90 2.65
C ALA A 664 3.47 17.68 1.41
N GLN A 665 4.39 18.06 0.52
CA GLN A 665 4.10 18.74 -0.75
C GLN A 665 3.87 17.77 -1.92
N GLY A 666 4.00 16.46 -1.71
CA GLY A 666 3.94 15.45 -2.78
C GLY A 666 5.06 15.59 -3.82
N LYS A 667 6.20 16.21 -3.44
CA LYS A 667 7.32 16.49 -4.33
C LYS A 667 8.31 15.34 -4.38
N ASN A 668 8.69 14.95 -5.60
CA ASN A 668 9.84 14.08 -5.83
C ASN A 668 11.12 14.79 -5.36
N LEU A 669 12.12 14.02 -4.93
CA LEU A 669 13.31 14.54 -4.27
C LEU A 669 14.57 13.79 -4.73
N ILE A 670 15.57 14.51 -5.22
CA ILE A 670 16.91 13.97 -5.47
C ILE A 670 17.83 14.44 -4.33
N LEU A 671 18.41 13.48 -3.61
CA LEU A 671 19.48 13.70 -2.63
C LEU A 671 20.80 13.18 -3.20
N SER A 672 21.86 13.98 -3.09
CA SER A 672 23.18 13.63 -3.61
C SER A 672 24.30 14.19 -2.74
N ASP A 673 25.32 13.37 -2.46
CA ASP A 673 26.68 13.79 -2.12
C ASP A 673 27.63 12.59 -2.34
N GLU A 674 28.88 12.85 -2.75
CA GLU A 674 29.88 11.80 -3.09
C GLU A 674 30.55 11.16 -1.85
N ASN A 675 30.18 11.60 -0.65
CA ASN A 675 30.72 11.12 0.63
C ASN A 675 29.68 10.33 1.44
N LEU A 676 28.52 10.02 0.85
CA LEU A 676 27.45 9.19 1.43
C LEU A 676 27.81 7.69 1.44
N GLY A 677 29.03 7.37 1.83
CA GLY A 677 29.54 6.00 1.93
C GLY A 677 28.90 5.19 3.04
N GLU A 678 29.46 3.99 3.27
CA GLU A 678 28.94 2.91 4.10
C GLU A 678 28.43 3.33 5.49
N ARG A 679 29.08 4.31 6.13
CA ARG A 679 28.69 4.85 7.45
C ARG A 679 27.37 5.63 7.50
N PHE A 680 26.75 5.96 6.35
CA PHE A 680 25.52 6.76 6.29
C PHE A 680 24.27 6.00 5.84
N SER A 681 24.39 4.78 5.32
CA SER A 681 23.23 4.06 4.75
C SER A 681 22.16 3.75 5.81
N GLY A 682 22.56 3.19 6.95
CA GLY A 682 21.67 2.96 8.10
C GLY A 682 21.11 4.27 8.69
N THR A 683 21.89 5.35 8.69
CA THR A 683 21.44 6.68 9.15
C THR A 683 20.36 7.25 8.23
N LEU A 684 20.55 7.14 6.91
CA LEU A 684 19.56 7.51 5.89
C LEU A 684 18.31 6.63 6.00
N ARG A 685 18.47 5.31 6.21
CA ARG A 685 17.33 4.39 6.38
C ARG A 685 16.46 4.74 7.59
N ASN A 686 17.06 5.14 8.70
CA ASN A 686 16.35 5.58 9.90
C ASN A 686 15.65 6.95 9.72
N ALA A 687 16.11 7.78 8.78
CA ALA A 687 15.54 9.09 8.48
C ALA A 687 14.42 9.06 7.44
N ILE A 688 14.43 8.05 6.56
CA ILE A 688 13.56 7.93 5.40
C ILE A 688 12.40 6.98 5.72
N ASP A 689 11.23 7.58 5.91
CA ASP A 689 9.96 6.87 6.02
C ASP A 689 9.56 6.32 4.63
N ASP A 690 9.72 5.01 4.42
CA ASP A 690 9.36 4.29 3.19
C ASP A 690 7.86 4.36 2.86
N LYS A 691 7.00 4.59 3.86
CA LYS A 691 5.56 4.84 3.68
C LYS A 691 5.29 6.22 3.07
N ARG A 692 6.32 7.08 2.96
CA ARG A 692 6.25 8.45 2.40
C ARG A 692 6.90 8.62 1.04
N PHE A 693 7.84 7.75 0.66
CA PHE A 693 8.61 7.87 -0.57
C PHE A 693 8.77 6.53 -1.30
N ARG A 694 8.80 6.56 -2.63
CA ARG A 694 9.37 5.49 -3.44
C ARG A 694 10.88 5.69 -3.50
N VAL A 695 11.63 4.96 -2.69
CA VAL A 695 13.09 5.14 -2.58
C VAL A 695 13.80 4.31 -3.63
N LYS A 696 14.66 4.95 -4.43
CA LYS A 696 15.64 4.29 -5.31
C LYS A 696 17.03 4.76 -4.90
N VAL A 697 17.94 3.83 -4.64
CA VAL A 697 19.37 4.12 -4.53
C VAL A 697 20.01 3.97 -5.90
N VAL A 698 20.78 4.96 -6.34
CA VAL A 698 21.55 4.90 -7.59
C VAL A 698 23.02 4.98 -7.24
N VAL A 699 23.74 3.88 -7.46
CA VAL A 699 25.17 3.75 -7.18
C VAL A 699 25.96 4.03 -8.45
N MET A 700 26.73 5.12 -8.44
CA MET A 700 27.59 5.49 -9.56
C MET A 700 28.74 4.49 -9.72
N TYR A 701 28.95 4.02 -10.96
CA TYR A 701 30.06 3.17 -11.35
C TYR A 701 30.89 3.83 -12.45
N ARG A 702 32.21 3.71 -12.34
CA ARG A 702 33.19 3.98 -13.38
C ARG A 702 34.14 2.80 -13.44
N ARG A 703 34.50 2.38 -14.65
CA ARG A 703 35.37 1.24 -14.92
C ARG A 703 36.73 1.46 -14.29
N ILE A 704 37.28 0.42 -13.65
CA ILE A 704 38.39 0.58 -12.70
C ILE A 704 39.63 1.21 -13.35
N HIS A 705 39.91 0.91 -14.62
CA HIS A 705 41.04 1.48 -15.37
C HIS A 705 40.87 2.97 -15.70
N GLN A 706 39.63 3.46 -15.83
CA GLN A 706 39.34 4.90 -15.99
C GLN A 706 39.16 5.61 -14.64
N TRP A 707 38.81 4.87 -13.58
CA TRP A 707 38.70 5.39 -12.21
C TRP A 707 40.08 5.53 -11.54
N LEU A 708 40.97 4.54 -11.66
CA LEU A 708 42.24 4.49 -10.93
C LEU A 708 43.17 5.67 -11.22
N PRO A 709 43.50 6.04 -12.48
CA PRO A 709 44.36 7.21 -12.74
C PRO A 709 43.73 8.52 -12.22
N ARG A 710 42.39 8.62 -12.26
CA ARG A 710 41.64 9.77 -11.71
C ARG A 710 41.58 9.78 -10.18
N TRP A 711 41.59 8.61 -9.54
CA TRP A 711 41.63 8.46 -8.08
C TRP A 711 43.05 8.73 -7.56
N TYR A 712 44.07 8.11 -8.16
CA TYR A 712 45.50 8.40 -7.98
C TYR A 712 45.80 9.90 -8.17
N SER A 713 45.29 10.51 -9.24
CA SER A 713 45.41 11.96 -9.46
C SER A 713 44.69 12.77 -8.38
N LEU A 714 43.50 12.35 -7.94
CA LEU A 714 42.74 13.08 -6.93
C LEU A 714 43.43 13.04 -5.55
N ILE A 715 43.87 11.87 -5.09
CA ILE A 715 44.57 11.77 -3.82
C ILE A 715 45.90 12.53 -3.87
N ASN A 716 46.72 12.37 -4.90
CA ASN A 716 48.06 13.01 -4.94
C ASN A 716 48.03 14.52 -5.24
N LYS A 717 46.91 15.08 -5.73
CA LYS A 717 46.66 16.54 -5.70
C LYS A 717 46.28 17.07 -4.33
N THR A 718 45.72 16.21 -3.49
CA THR A 718 45.08 16.58 -2.22
C THR A 718 45.85 16.06 -1.01
N THR A 719 47.03 15.48 -1.21
CA THR A 719 47.97 15.00 -0.18
C THR A 719 48.62 16.16 0.57
N ASN A 720 47.78 16.84 1.35
CA ASN A 720 48.10 17.23 2.71
C ASN A 720 48.43 15.97 3.54
N MET A 721 49.43 15.16 3.17
CA MET A 721 49.76 13.92 3.87
C MET A 721 51.26 13.74 4.00
N ASP A 722 51.70 13.24 5.16
CA ASP A 722 53.08 12.82 5.37
C ASP A 722 53.37 11.47 4.66
N PRO A 723 54.64 11.05 4.51
CA PRO A 723 54.99 9.75 3.93
C PRO A 723 54.42 8.51 4.65
N LYS A 724 53.77 8.70 5.81
CA LYS A 724 53.11 7.66 6.62
C LYS A 724 51.58 7.69 6.46
N GLY A 725 51.03 8.56 5.60
CA GLY A 725 49.61 8.66 5.29
C GLY A 725 48.77 9.45 6.31
N LYS A 726 49.38 10.24 7.20
CA LYS A 726 48.66 11.13 8.12
C LYS A 726 48.41 12.49 7.51
N PHE A 727 47.23 13.06 7.75
CA PHE A 727 46.91 14.41 7.30
C PHE A 727 47.84 15.47 7.92
N LEU A 728 48.57 16.19 7.06
CA LEU A 728 49.30 17.39 7.40
C LEU A 728 48.29 18.52 7.66
N ARG A 729 48.29 18.97 8.92
CA ARG A 729 47.55 20.14 9.39
C ARG A 729 48.55 21.23 9.75
N ASP A 730 48.15 22.49 9.59
CA ASP A 730 48.93 23.62 10.09
C ASP A 730 48.87 23.71 11.63
N GLU A 731 49.57 24.68 12.20
CA GLU A 731 49.57 24.95 13.66
C GLU A 731 48.19 25.34 14.23
N ASN A 732 47.22 25.67 13.36
CA ASN A 732 45.84 25.97 13.71
C ASN A 732 44.88 24.77 13.50
N GLY A 733 45.38 23.63 13.01
CA GLY A 733 44.61 22.42 12.73
C GLY A 733 43.93 22.37 11.35
N ALA A 734 44.17 23.35 10.47
CA ALA A 734 43.61 23.43 9.12
C ALA A 734 44.41 22.59 8.09
N PRO A 735 43.79 22.06 7.02
CA PRO A 735 44.48 21.25 6.01
C PRO A 735 45.44 22.12 5.16
N THR A 736 46.75 21.87 5.23
CA THR A 736 47.76 22.94 5.05
C THR A 736 48.18 23.29 3.62
N ARG A 737 47.92 22.46 2.60
CA ARG A 737 48.26 22.63 1.16
C ARG A 737 49.74 22.80 0.77
N GLN A 738 50.65 23.01 1.71
CA GLN A 738 52.06 23.31 1.44
C GLN A 738 53.00 22.19 0.94
N PRO A 739 52.75 20.86 1.07
CA PRO A 739 53.78 19.87 0.70
C PRO A 739 54.06 19.75 -0.81
N HIS A 740 53.17 20.29 -1.66
CA HIS A 740 53.34 20.34 -3.12
C HIS A 740 53.75 21.73 -3.64
N THR A 741 53.89 22.74 -2.77
CA THR A 741 54.39 24.07 -3.18
C THR A 741 55.91 24.18 -3.07
N HIS A 742 56.55 23.18 -2.47
CA HIS A 742 57.97 23.15 -2.14
C HIS A 742 58.68 21.99 -2.83
N TRP A 743 59.99 22.15 -3.05
CA TRP A 743 60.89 21.11 -3.55
C TRP A 743 61.22 20.06 -2.47
N PRO A 744 61.65 18.83 -2.82
CA PRO A 744 61.99 17.81 -1.81
C PRO A 744 63.07 18.26 -0.81
N SER A 745 64.05 19.02 -1.30
CA SER A 745 65.11 19.70 -0.52
C SER A 745 64.57 20.67 0.55
N GLU A 746 63.43 21.31 0.27
CA GLU A 746 62.73 22.24 1.16
C GLU A 746 61.74 21.53 2.11
N GLY A 747 61.64 20.20 2.05
CA GLY A 747 60.66 19.40 2.79
C GLY A 747 59.34 19.15 2.06
N GLY A 748 59.28 19.45 0.75
CA GLY A 748 58.18 19.03 -0.12
C GLY A 748 58.11 17.51 -0.33
N VAL A 749 56.99 17.00 -0.83
CA VAL A 749 56.78 15.55 -1.04
C VAL A 749 57.07 15.11 -2.47
N HIS A 750 57.74 13.96 -2.60
CA HIS A 750 57.74 13.18 -3.84
C HIS A 750 56.35 12.54 -4.01
N ILE A 751 55.81 12.59 -5.21
CA ILE A 751 54.64 11.77 -5.58
C ILE A 751 55.18 10.48 -6.20
N PRO A 752 54.79 9.28 -5.72
CA PRO A 752 55.20 8.03 -6.35
C PRO A 752 54.56 7.90 -7.73
N ASN A 753 55.24 7.19 -8.63
CA ASN A 753 54.70 6.81 -9.93
C ASN A 753 53.40 6.00 -9.80
N PHE A 754 52.62 5.89 -10.88
CA PHE A 754 51.34 5.19 -10.86
C PHE A 754 51.53 3.70 -10.54
N SER A 755 52.53 3.04 -11.15
CA SER A 755 52.84 1.63 -10.88
C SER A 755 53.28 1.42 -9.42
N ASP A 756 54.17 2.28 -8.89
CA ASP A 756 54.64 2.21 -7.49
C ASP A 756 53.50 2.43 -6.49
N TRP A 757 52.63 3.41 -6.76
CA TRP A 757 51.43 3.65 -5.97
C TRP A 757 50.47 2.46 -6.03
N TYR A 758 50.20 1.91 -7.22
CA TYR A 758 49.30 0.79 -7.39
C TYR A 758 49.83 -0.46 -6.68
N ARG A 759 51.11 -0.81 -6.85
CA ARG A 759 51.79 -1.90 -6.14
C ARG A 759 51.63 -1.76 -4.62
N LYS A 760 51.74 -0.54 -4.08
CA LYS A 760 51.52 -0.24 -2.64
C LYS A 760 50.04 -0.30 -2.22
N PHE A 761 49.11 0.07 -3.10
CA PHE A 761 47.67 0.03 -2.86
C PHE A 761 47.11 -1.41 -2.88
N ALA A 762 47.53 -2.22 -3.84
CA ALA A 762 47.08 -3.59 -4.05
C ALA A 762 47.81 -4.64 -3.19
N HIS A 763 48.90 -4.26 -2.49
CA HIS A 763 49.77 -5.17 -1.76
C HIS A 763 49.02 -6.12 -0.80
N GLY A 764 49.02 -7.42 -1.13
CA GLY A 764 48.38 -8.48 -0.33
C GLY A 764 46.90 -8.72 -0.62
N LEU A 765 46.34 -8.08 -1.65
CA LEU A 765 45.00 -8.32 -2.16
C LEU A 765 45.09 -9.17 -3.44
N ASP A 766 44.28 -10.23 -3.53
CA ASP A 766 44.01 -10.93 -4.80
C ASP A 766 42.92 -10.20 -5.61
N SER A 767 42.72 -10.58 -6.87
CA SER A 767 41.72 -9.97 -7.76
C SER A 767 40.31 -9.96 -7.19
N THR A 768 39.90 -10.99 -6.44
CA THR A 768 38.59 -11.05 -5.77
C THR A 768 38.50 -10.04 -4.62
N LYS A 769 39.53 -9.93 -3.77
CA LYS A 769 39.61 -8.91 -2.71
C LYS A 769 39.69 -7.50 -3.27
N LEU A 770 40.41 -7.30 -4.37
CA LEU A 770 40.44 -6.04 -5.11
C LEU A 770 39.04 -5.69 -5.62
N ALA A 771 38.34 -6.61 -6.30
CA ALA A 771 36.98 -6.42 -6.78
C ALA A 771 36.02 -6.05 -5.63
N LEU A 772 36.05 -6.78 -4.51
CA LEU A 772 35.25 -6.43 -3.32
C LEU A 772 35.64 -5.09 -2.67
N SER A 773 36.86 -4.59 -2.89
CA SER A 773 37.30 -3.25 -2.48
C SER A 773 36.88 -2.12 -3.44
N HIS A 774 36.37 -2.46 -4.64
CA HIS A 774 35.89 -1.49 -5.61
C HIS A 774 34.79 -0.63 -4.97
N ARG A 775 34.97 0.69 -4.93
CA ARG A 775 34.13 1.54 -4.09
C ARG A 775 32.64 1.50 -4.46
N SER A 776 32.27 1.31 -5.73
CA SER A 776 30.87 1.09 -6.13
C SER A 776 30.27 -0.21 -5.57
N ILE A 777 31.07 -1.30 -5.44
CA ILE A 777 30.64 -2.56 -4.81
C ILE A 777 30.45 -2.35 -3.30
N VAL A 778 31.39 -1.65 -2.65
CA VAL A 778 31.26 -1.27 -1.22
C VAL A 778 29.99 -0.45 -0.98
N PHE A 779 29.69 0.52 -1.84
CA PHE A 779 28.45 1.32 -1.75
C PHE A 779 27.19 0.49 -2.00
N LYS A 780 27.15 -0.38 -3.02
CA LYS A 780 26.01 -1.30 -3.25
C LYS A 780 25.75 -2.15 -2.00
N ASN A 781 26.76 -2.90 -1.57
CA ASN A 781 26.68 -3.83 -0.46
C ASN A 781 26.33 -3.15 0.89
N ALA A 782 26.65 -1.86 1.05
CA ALA A 782 26.33 -1.10 2.26
C ALA A 782 24.89 -0.54 2.28
N TYR A 783 24.21 -0.41 1.14
CA TYR A 783 22.82 0.06 1.06
C TYR A 783 21.81 -1.07 0.85
N GLU A 784 22.22 -2.18 0.22
CA GLU A 784 21.39 -3.34 -0.11
C GLU A 784 20.68 -4.01 1.10
N PRO A 785 21.26 -4.05 2.33
CA PRO A 785 20.54 -4.51 3.52
C PRO A 785 19.42 -3.58 4.01
N TYR A 786 19.26 -2.39 3.41
CA TYR A 786 18.38 -1.32 3.91
C TYR A 786 17.31 -0.87 2.90
N PHE A 787 17.54 -1.03 1.59
CA PHE A 787 16.66 -0.49 0.54
C PHE A 787 16.43 -1.52 -0.57
N ASP A 788 15.15 -1.81 -0.87
CA ASP A 788 14.77 -2.88 -1.80
C ASP A 788 15.08 -2.57 -3.28
N HIS A 789 15.27 -1.29 -3.62
CA HIS A 789 15.53 -0.84 -4.99
C HIS A 789 16.88 -0.13 -5.09
N ILE A 790 17.88 -0.84 -5.61
CA ILE A 790 19.22 -0.32 -5.89
C ILE A 790 19.58 -0.59 -7.34
N GLU A 791 19.99 0.45 -8.05
CA GLU A 791 20.51 0.38 -9.42
C GLU A 791 21.97 0.83 -9.45
N VAL A 792 22.79 0.17 -10.28
CA VAL A 792 24.16 0.59 -10.57
C VAL A 792 24.17 1.30 -11.91
N PHE A 793 24.75 2.49 -11.96
CA PHE A 793 24.82 3.31 -13.17
C PHE A 793 26.27 3.38 -13.68
N ASP A 794 26.56 2.70 -14.79
CA ASP A 794 27.82 2.87 -15.53
C ASP A 794 27.86 4.25 -16.18
N VAL A 795 28.89 5.03 -15.89
CA VAL A 795 29.13 6.37 -16.47
C VAL A 795 29.96 6.33 -17.75
N ASP A 796 30.55 5.18 -18.10
CA ASP A 796 31.41 5.01 -19.27
C ASP A 796 30.70 4.26 -20.42
N GLN A 797 29.36 4.15 -20.33
CA GLN A 797 28.44 3.79 -21.41
C GLN A 797 28.35 4.91 -22.48
N GLU A 798 27.92 4.57 -23.69
CA GLU A 798 27.85 5.54 -24.80
C GLU A 798 26.74 6.60 -24.61
N GLY A 799 27.08 7.87 -24.88
CA GLY A 799 26.17 9.02 -24.81
C GLY A 799 26.61 10.09 -23.81
N ASP A 800 25.76 11.10 -23.60
CA ASP A 800 25.98 12.11 -22.56
C ASP A 800 25.62 11.55 -21.17
N LEU A 801 26.55 11.70 -20.22
CA LEU A 801 26.42 11.32 -18.82
C LEU A 801 25.10 11.81 -18.18
N VAL A 802 24.75 13.08 -18.38
CA VAL A 802 23.57 13.68 -17.74
C VAL A 802 22.28 13.15 -18.37
N THR A 803 22.25 13.07 -19.70
CA THR A 803 21.14 12.53 -20.49
C THR A 803 20.88 11.07 -20.14
N ASN A 804 21.92 10.24 -20.13
CA ASN A 804 21.81 8.82 -19.78
C ASN A 804 21.32 8.65 -18.33
N PHE A 805 21.91 9.34 -17.36
CA PHE A 805 21.46 9.27 -15.96
C PHE A 805 19.99 9.68 -15.81
N MET A 806 19.61 10.85 -16.33
CA MET A 806 18.25 11.36 -16.19
C MET A 806 17.21 10.51 -16.92
N CYS A 807 17.54 9.94 -18.08
CA CYS A 807 16.59 9.15 -18.86
C CYS A 807 16.49 7.67 -18.43
N GLN A 808 17.53 7.10 -17.82
CA GLN A 808 17.55 5.70 -17.37
C GLN A 808 17.15 5.58 -15.89
N MET A 809 17.78 6.34 -15.01
CA MET A 809 17.67 6.17 -13.56
C MET A 809 16.45 6.90 -12.98
N ILE A 810 15.99 7.99 -13.62
CA ILE A 810 14.85 8.81 -13.17
C ILE A 810 13.80 8.96 -14.30
N PRO A 811 13.16 7.86 -14.77
CA PRO A 811 12.23 7.89 -15.90
C PRO A 811 11.00 8.81 -15.67
N GLU A 812 10.67 9.13 -14.42
CA GLU A 812 9.60 10.06 -14.06
C GLU A 812 9.94 11.52 -14.40
N ALA A 813 11.23 11.87 -14.53
CA ALA A 813 11.71 13.17 -14.97
C ALA A 813 11.59 13.35 -16.50
N SER A 814 10.43 12.99 -17.03
CA SER A 814 10.18 12.81 -18.47
C SER A 814 10.39 14.08 -19.30
N LYS A 815 9.98 15.26 -18.82
CA LYS A 815 10.18 16.53 -19.55
C LYS A 815 11.66 16.93 -19.54
N THR A 816 12.35 16.63 -18.44
CA THR A 816 13.79 16.84 -18.26
C THR A 816 14.59 15.93 -19.20
N CYS A 817 14.30 14.63 -19.24
CA CYS A 817 14.88 13.67 -20.19
C CYS A 817 14.62 14.08 -21.66
N ASN A 818 13.39 14.48 -22.00
CA ASN A 818 13.05 14.91 -23.36
C ASN A 818 13.77 16.20 -23.76
N ARG A 819 13.98 17.16 -22.84
CA ARG A 819 14.76 18.38 -23.08
C ARG A 819 16.25 18.07 -23.30
N LEU A 820 16.81 17.14 -22.55
CA LEU A 820 18.19 16.67 -22.70
C LEU A 820 18.40 15.99 -24.07
N LYS A 821 17.52 15.05 -24.44
CA LYS A 821 17.54 14.38 -25.76
C LYS A 821 17.40 15.31 -26.97
N GLN A 822 16.92 16.55 -26.78
CA GLN A 822 16.87 17.59 -27.82
C GLN A 822 18.23 18.31 -28.02
N GLY A 823 19.32 17.91 -27.36
CA GLY A 823 20.64 18.55 -27.47
C GLY A 823 20.65 20.00 -27.00
N SER A 824 19.69 20.37 -26.15
CA SER A 824 19.18 21.74 -26.03
C SER A 824 19.53 22.44 -24.72
N ILE A 825 20.52 21.90 -24.01
CA ILE A 825 21.19 22.48 -22.85
C ILE A 825 22.68 22.20 -23.05
N ASP A 826 23.51 23.23 -23.09
CA ASP A 826 24.95 23.04 -23.06
C ASP A 826 25.38 22.59 -21.66
N LEU A 827 26.04 21.43 -21.59
CA LEU A 827 26.51 20.76 -20.38
C LEU A 827 28.02 20.55 -20.38
N ALA A 828 28.76 21.18 -21.30
CA ALA A 828 30.21 21.12 -21.36
C ALA A 828 30.84 21.76 -20.10
N ILE A 829 31.14 20.91 -19.12
CA ILE A 829 31.94 21.26 -17.94
C ILE A 829 33.22 20.44 -18.03
N GLU A 830 34.22 21.00 -18.71
CA GLU A 830 35.57 20.43 -18.75
C GLU A 830 36.23 20.50 -17.37
N ASN A 831 35.89 19.54 -16.51
CA ASN A 831 36.63 19.25 -15.29
C ASN A 831 37.96 18.57 -15.67
N ALA A 832 38.83 19.32 -16.36
CA ALA A 832 40.16 18.90 -16.78
C ALA A 832 40.98 18.54 -15.53
N SER A 833 41.10 17.24 -15.28
CA SER A 833 41.91 16.73 -14.18
C SER A 833 43.38 17.05 -14.49
N GLU A 834 43.95 18.03 -13.77
CA GLU A 834 45.39 18.32 -13.81
C GLU A 834 46.21 17.02 -13.75
N LYS A 835 47.24 16.90 -14.60
CA LYS A 835 48.05 15.68 -14.65
C LYS A 835 49.16 15.76 -13.59
N VAL A 836 49.00 14.97 -12.51
CA VAL A 836 50.01 14.79 -11.43
C VAL A 836 51.38 14.37 -11.98
N GLU A 837 51.36 13.66 -13.09
CA GLU A 837 52.53 13.22 -13.86
C GLU A 837 53.47 14.39 -14.24
N LEU A 838 52.92 15.59 -14.51
CA LEU A 838 53.71 16.78 -14.83
C LEU A 838 54.45 17.34 -13.60
N ASP A 839 53.91 17.11 -12.39
CA ASP A 839 54.55 17.45 -11.12
C ASP A 839 55.65 16.44 -10.77
N ILE A 840 55.43 15.14 -11.05
CA ILE A 840 56.49 14.12 -10.97
C ILE A 840 57.66 14.48 -11.89
N LEU A 841 57.37 14.82 -13.15
CA LEU A 841 58.40 15.27 -14.10
C LEU A 841 59.12 16.54 -13.62
N SER A 842 58.39 17.52 -13.07
CA SER A 842 58.96 18.77 -12.54
C SER A 842 59.90 18.51 -11.36
N VAL A 843 59.51 17.63 -10.42
CA VAL A 843 60.34 17.22 -9.28
C VAL A 843 61.59 16.47 -9.76
N GLN A 844 61.45 15.53 -10.70
CA GLN A 844 62.63 14.81 -11.22
C GLN A 844 63.59 15.73 -11.98
N ALA A 845 63.10 16.67 -12.79
CA ALA A 845 63.95 17.68 -13.43
C ALA A 845 64.72 18.54 -12.41
N TYR A 846 64.09 18.87 -11.27
CA TYR A 846 64.74 19.59 -10.18
C TYR A 846 65.83 18.75 -9.50
N GLU A 847 65.56 17.47 -9.21
CA GLU A 847 66.54 16.56 -8.59
C GLU A 847 67.74 16.25 -9.52
N TYR A 848 67.55 16.37 -10.85
CA TYR A 848 68.63 16.32 -11.85
C TYR A 848 69.40 17.64 -11.99
N GLY A 849 69.04 18.69 -11.25
CA GLY A 849 69.70 20.01 -11.29
C GLY A 849 69.36 20.86 -12.52
N LEU A 850 68.28 20.55 -13.23
CA LEU A 850 67.86 21.26 -14.46
C LEU A 850 67.01 22.52 -14.18
N ILE A 851 66.68 22.77 -12.92
CA ILE A 851 65.83 23.89 -12.46
C ILE A 851 66.56 24.64 -11.35
N ASP A 852 66.59 25.98 -11.43
CA ASP A 852 67.09 26.82 -10.35
C ASP A 852 66.14 26.76 -9.13
N GLU A 853 66.69 26.47 -7.95
CA GLU A 853 65.98 26.39 -6.66
C GLU A 853 65.13 27.64 -6.33
N LYS A 854 65.45 28.81 -6.89
CA LYS A 854 64.68 30.05 -6.74
C LYS A 854 63.30 30.00 -7.41
N VAL A 855 63.11 29.13 -8.40
CA VAL A 855 61.84 28.99 -9.12
C VAL A 855 60.94 28.02 -8.33
N SER A 856 59.79 28.50 -7.84
CA SER A 856 58.91 27.65 -7.03
C SER A 856 58.24 26.54 -7.85
N ARG A 857 58.10 25.36 -7.25
CA ARG A 857 57.49 24.17 -7.87
C ARG A 857 56.15 24.44 -8.58
N PRO A 858 55.18 25.21 -8.03
CA PRO A 858 53.93 25.52 -8.74
C PRO A 858 54.11 26.31 -10.05
N VAL A 859 55.16 27.14 -10.16
CA VAL A 859 55.49 27.87 -11.39
C VAL A 859 56.05 26.90 -12.42
N VAL A 860 56.99 26.03 -12.05
CA VAL A 860 57.50 24.99 -12.96
C VAL A 860 56.38 24.09 -13.47
N VAL A 861 55.50 23.60 -12.60
CA VAL A 861 54.36 22.74 -13.00
C VAL A 861 53.37 23.48 -13.92
N SER A 862 53.24 24.80 -13.80
CA SER A 862 52.51 25.65 -14.75
C SER A 862 53.21 25.72 -16.11
N GLU A 863 54.52 25.98 -16.13
CA GLU A 863 55.26 26.13 -17.39
C GLU A 863 55.45 24.80 -18.12
N VAL A 864 55.69 23.68 -17.41
CA VAL A 864 55.69 22.32 -17.98
C VAL A 864 54.33 22.02 -18.63
N ARG A 865 53.22 22.38 -17.98
CA ARG A 865 51.87 22.20 -18.51
C ARG A 865 51.63 23.02 -19.78
N LYS A 866 52.01 24.30 -19.77
CA LYS A 866 51.99 25.15 -20.98
C LYS A 866 52.88 24.59 -22.08
N HIS A 867 54.08 24.08 -21.75
CA HIS A 867 54.99 23.48 -22.72
C HIS A 867 54.31 22.30 -23.43
N VAL A 868 53.83 21.30 -22.69
CA VAL A 868 53.12 20.14 -23.27
C VAL A 868 51.92 20.56 -24.12
N GLN A 869 51.14 21.55 -23.67
CA GLN A 869 49.99 22.07 -24.40
C GLN A 869 50.36 22.80 -25.70
N ASN A 870 51.46 23.57 -25.69
CA ASN A 870 51.87 24.41 -26.82
C ASN A 870 52.71 23.64 -27.87
N SER A 871 53.56 22.70 -27.43
CA SER A 871 54.40 21.89 -28.33
C SER A 871 53.69 20.63 -28.82
N GLY A 872 52.62 20.20 -28.16
CA GLY A 872 51.97 18.91 -28.42
C GLY A 872 52.84 17.71 -28.01
N ALA A 873 53.85 17.91 -27.18
CA ALA A 873 54.83 16.88 -26.82
C ALA A 873 54.15 15.65 -26.16
N VAL A 874 54.21 14.52 -26.85
CA VAL A 874 53.80 13.22 -26.32
C VAL A 874 54.91 12.72 -25.39
N LEU A 875 54.68 12.82 -24.08
CA LEU A 875 55.60 12.34 -23.05
C LEU A 875 55.80 10.82 -23.18
N PRO A 876 57.04 10.33 -23.42
CA PRO A 876 57.37 8.90 -23.40
C PRO A 876 56.87 8.19 -22.14
N ARG A 877 56.43 6.94 -22.31
CA ARG A 877 55.81 6.12 -21.25
C ARG A 877 56.54 4.80 -21.05
N ARG A 878 56.61 4.38 -19.78
CA ARG A 878 57.08 3.07 -19.33
C ARG A 878 55.91 2.33 -18.69
N CYS A 879 55.42 1.29 -19.37
CA CYS A 879 54.29 0.49 -18.92
C CYS A 879 54.76 -0.73 -18.12
N ASP A 880 54.16 -0.94 -16.95
CA ASP A 880 54.33 -2.15 -16.15
C ASP A 880 53.21 -3.15 -16.49
N ASN A 881 53.53 -4.15 -17.30
CA ASN A 881 52.55 -5.15 -17.76
C ASN A 881 51.95 -5.94 -16.60
N GLU A 882 52.69 -6.18 -15.51
CA GLU A 882 52.18 -6.90 -14.33
C GLU A 882 51.06 -6.11 -13.64
N VAL A 883 51.24 -4.78 -13.54
CA VAL A 883 50.23 -3.86 -13.00
C VAL A 883 49.03 -3.75 -13.94
N ILE A 884 49.26 -3.67 -15.26
CA ILE A 884 48.17 -3.61 -16.26
C ILE A 884 47.33 -4.90 -16.24
N ASP A 885 47.96 -6.07 -16.17
CA ASP A 885 47.28 -7.37 -16.04
C ASP A 885 46.45 -7.44 -14.74
N GLN A 886 47.00 -7.00 -13.60
CA GLN A 886 46.26 -6.96 -12.33
C GLN A 886 45.06 -5.99 -12.39
N ILE A 887 45.18 -4.85 -13.07
CA ILE A 887 44.07 -3.90 -13.26
C ILE A 887 43.00 -4.47 -14.21
N ARG A 888 43.39 -5.21 -15.25
CA ARG A 888 42.43 -5.94 -16.11
C ARG A 888 41.64 -6.95 -15.29
N ASP A 889 42.33 -7.80 -14.54
CA ASP A 889 41.67 -8.89 -13.81
C ASP A 889 40.75 -8.34 -12.70
N TRP A 890 41.12 -7.20 -12.10
CA TRP A 890 40.24 -6.44 -11.21
C TRP A 890 39.03 -5.82 -11.96
N LEU A 891 39.17 -5.34 -13.19
CA LEU A 891 38.06 -4.82 -14.00
C LEU A 891 37.00 -5.91 -14.23
N LEU A 892 37.41 -7.08 -14.71
CA LEU A 892 36.50 -8.16 -15.09
C LEU A 892 35.71 -8.69 -13.88
N GLU A 893 36.38 -8.97 -12.76
CA GLU A 893 35.68 -9.42 -11.54
C GLU A 893 34.81 -8.31 -10.91
N SER A 894 35.15 -7.02 -11.09
CA SER A 894 34.28 -5.92 -10.63
C SER A 894 33.00 -5.78 -11.46
N GLU A 895 33.11 -5.84 -12.78
CA GLU A 895 31.97 -5.74 -13.71
C GLU A 895 31.00 -6.93 -13.51
N LYS A 896 31.56 -8.14 -13.41
CA LYS A 896 30.85 -9.40 -13.08
C LYS A 896 30.08 -9.35 -11.76
N LEU A 897 30.60 -8.66 -10.74
CA LEU A 897 29.95 -8.50 -9.43
C LEU A 897 28.89 -7.38 -9.41
N LEU A 898 29.00 -6.36 -10.27
CA LEU A 898 28.05 -5.25 -10.35
C LEU A 898 26.89 -5.51 -11.31
N PHE A 899 27.14 -6.24 -12.40
CA PHE A 899 26.18 -6.47 -13.48
C PHE A 899 26.01 -7.97 -13.81
N PRO A 900 25.67 -8.82 -12.84
CA PRO A 900 25.64 -10.28 -13.03
C PRO A 900 24.65 -10.72 -14.12
N ASP A 901 23.52 -10.02 -14.30
CA ASP A 901 22.48 -10.37 -15.27
C ASP A 901 22.86 -10.07 -16.73
N SER A 902 23.84 -9.19 -16.97
CA SER A 902 24.40 -8.92 -18.31
C SER A 902 25.80 -9.49 -18.51
N TRP A 903 26.40 -10.09 -17.47
CA TRP A 903 27.72 -10.72 -17.57
C TRP A 903 27.66 -11.96 -18.47
N SER A 904 28.52 -11.98 -19.48
CA SER A 904 28.60 -13.06 -20.48
C SER A 904 29.99 -13.09 -21.11
N PRO A 905 30.41 -14.20 -21.77
CA PRO A 905 31.70 -14.27 -22.45
C PRO A 905 31.89 -13.13 -23.47
N ASN A 906 30.85 -12.82 -24.25
CA ASN A 906 30.87 -11.73 -25.23
C ASN A 906 31.00 -10.34 -24.56
N ALA A 907 30.42 -10.16 -23.37
CA ALA A 907 30.57 -8.92 -22.60
C ALA A 907 31.99 -8.80 -22.03
N SER A 908 32.60 -9.90 -21.55
CA SER A 908 34.01 -9.95 -21.12
C SER A 908 34.93 -9.61 -22.30
N GLU A 909 34.77 -10.26 -23.45
CA GLU A 909 35.61 -10.00 -24.63
C GLU A 909 35.50 -8.54 -25.11
N ALA A 910 34.28 -7.97 -25.15
CA ALA A 910 34.07 -6.58 -25.52
C ALA A 910 34.70 -5.60 -24.49
N LEU A 911 34.63 -5.93 -23.20
CA LEU A 911 35.22 -5.19 -22.10
C LEU A 911 36.77 -5.25 -22.12
N GLU A 912 37.34 -6.43 -22.32
CA GLU A 912 38.78 -6.66 -22.50
C GLU A 912 39.32 -5.93 -23.72
N LYS A 913 38.57 -5.95 -24.83
CA LYS A 913 38.91 -5.19 -26.05
C LYS A 913 38.90 -3.68 -25.80
N LYS A 914 37.91 -3.16 -25.06
CA LYS A 914 37.87 -1.74 -24.65
C LYS A 914 39.02 -1.42 -23.68
N PHE A 915 39.29 -2.28 -22.70
CA PHE A 915 40.42 -2.12 -21.77
C PHE A 915 41.76 -2.08 -22.50
N ASN A 916 42.00 -2.99 -23.45
CA ASN A 916 43.25 -3.03 -24.23
C ASN A 916 43.39 -1.81 -25.17
N SER A 917 42.28 -1.27 -25.67
CA SER A 917 42.26 0.00 -26.40
C SER A 917 42.60 1.17 -25.48
N ASP A 918 41.93 1.28 -24.32
CA ASP A 918 42.11 2.37 -23.37
C ASP A 918 43.51 2.34 -22.73
N SER A 919 44.05 1.17 -22.38
CA SER A 919 45.39 1.02 -21.79
C SER A 919 46.52 1.39 -22.77
N SER A 920 46.32 1.15 -24.07
CA SER A 920 47.28 1.55 -25.13
C SER A 920 47.51 3.06 -25.24
N THR A 921 46.63 3.88 -24.64
CA THR A 921 46.81 5.34 -24.55
C THR A 921 47.92 5.76 -23.58
N GLY A 922 48.36 4.85 -22.70
CA GLY A 922 49.38 5.12 -21.69
C GLY A 922 48.86 5.73 -20.38
N GLU A 923 47.55 5.91 -20.17
CA GLU A 923 47.00 6.42 -18.89
C GLU A 923 47.22 5.48 -17.68
N LEU A 924 47.60 4.22 -17.91
CA LEU A 924 48.03 3.26 -16.88
C LEU A 924 49.55 3.12 -16.75
N CYS A 925 50.33 3.93 -17.49
CA CYS A 925 51.78 3.79 -17.59
C CYS A 925 52.50 5.02 -17.05
N ASP A 926 53.65 4.81 -16.41
CA ASP A 926 54.45 5.90 -15.84
C ASP A 926 55.11 6.73 -16.94
N ILE A 927 55.50 7.96 -16.64
CA ILE A 927 56.40 8.72 -17.53
C ILE A 927 57.77 8.06 -17.50
N ASP A 928 58.35 7.85 -18.68
CA ASP A 928 59.74 7.42 -18.83
C ASP A 928 60.67 8.63 -18.59
N ILE A 929 60.85 8.98 -17.31
CA ILE A 929 61.59 10.16 -16.83
C ILE A 929 62.99 10.22 -17.43
N GLU A 930 63.70 9.09 -17.44
CA GLU A 930 65.06 8.95 -17.97
C GLU A 930 65.11 9.38 -19.45
N LYS A 931 64.09 9.02 -20.23
CA LYS A 931 63.96 9.39 -21.64
C LYS A 931 63.42 10.80 -21.88
N VAL A 932 62.65 11.39 -20.95
CA VAL A 932 62.27 12.81 -21.03
C VAL A 932 63.47 13.71 -20.70
N LEU A 933 64.18 13.42 -19.60
CA LEU A 933 65.32 14.24 -19.17
C LEU A 933 66.61 13.97 -19.96
N GLY A 934 66.61 12.92 -20.80
CA GLY A 934 67.62 12.69 -21.84
C GLY A 934 67.33 13.37 -23.18
N ASP A 935 66.17 14.02 -23.35
CA ASP A 935 65.84 14.79 -24.56
C ASP A 935 66.37 16.22 -24.47
N GLU A 936 67.15 16.63 -25.47
CA GLU A 936 67.82 17.95 -25.49
C GLU A 936 66.81 19.12 -25.50
N GLY A 937 65.63 18.93 -26.08
CA GLY A 937 64.56 19.94 -26.08
C GLY A 937 63.98 20.14 -24.68
N TRP A 938 63.75 19.06 -23.93
CA TRP A 938 63.31 19.12 -22.54
C TRP A 938 64.38 19.67 -21.60
N VAL A 939 65.65 19.28 -21.76
CA VAL A 939 66.78 19.84 -20.98
C VAL A 939 66.90 21.34 -21.19
N ASN A 940 66.89 21.80 -22.45
CA ASN A 940 66.94 23.23 -22.76
C ASN A 940 65.69 23.99 -22.25
N PHE A 941 64.51 23.38 -22.30
CA PHE A 941 63.31 23.95 -21.73
C PHE A 941 63.42 24.15 -20.21
N PHE A 942 63.80 23.11 -19.44
CA PHE A 942 63.96 23.25 -17.98
C PHE A 942 65.02 24.28 -17.61
N ALA A 943 66.19 24.25 -18.27
CA ALA A 943 67.26 25.22 -18.05
C ALA A 943 66.83 26.67 -18.37
N SER A 944 65.92 26.87 -19.32
CA SER A 944 65.37 28.21 -19.63
C SER A 944 64.54 28.80 -18.49
N LEU A 945 63.91 27.97 -17.64
CA LEU A 945 63.05 28.44 -16.54
C LEU A 945 63.83 29.18 -15.46
N GLY A 946 65.14 28.93 -15.31
CA GLY A 946 66.02 29.66 -14.40
C GLY A 946 66.36 31.09 -14.85
N ASN A 947 65.90 31.52 -16.03
CA ASN A 947 66.09 32.87 -16.58
C ASN A 947 64.79 33.71 -16.58
N VAL A 948 63.78 33.29 -15.81
CA VAL A 948 62.42 33.87 -15.72
C VAL A 948 62.18 34.51 -14.35
#